data_AF-A0A8H6TCV9-F1
#
_entry.id   AF-A0A8H6TCV9-F1
#
_cell.length_a   1.000
_cell.length_b   1.000
_cell.length_c   1.000
_cell.angle_alpha   90.00
_cell.angle_beta   90.00
_cell.angle_gamma   90.00
#
_symmetry.space_group_name_H-M   'P 1'
#
loop_
_entity.id
_entity.type
_entity.pdbx_description
1 polymer ?
#
loop_
_entity_poly.entity_id
_entity_poly.type
_entity_poly.pdbx_seq_one_letter_code
_entity_poly.pdbx_strand_id
1 'polypeptide(L)'
;MTIQYHIQDLLELVSQYQKPLNPAFQQLDQRFVQWVDSTGFLSERHKKVGKAWKQAELPLLIARIFPEADGVHLQTCLEFMMSFLILEQLTDTPATTETARKWAAEFVDALQHANSDVPAPPKEGPAAVLQQLSKKVMGAIDPPYRAAYIASNILLSEGVVQEAIDRESGVEQTSLETYVQTRRKSIGAMPFHALDLWISKLDIPDEVLKNPHLQEMVDGAVDLVALANDVYSYRKEYLEDGAKHNFVTVAMHDPGTGIKPGEIQAAIDYTVERFKATLSRLEELKRTLPSLDAPGLGPKLERYAELMMDSVAGNIEWSVTWVAMSFFNKLANLAERLPEGIHHARDEMIGILNPNRRHDDPEEKRQDAIRAEINASHRFGSFATERGENTVKWHIDGHDYFWAVSELLDNAKECIFILDWWLTPELYLRRPPALYPEWRLDRLLKRKAEQGVKVLVIVYKEVTQTMTMSSKHTKSWLEGLHPSIVCMRHPDHIGSKGALKPSIRLNSGRITRRSLLSTTITPALVDWISASGAGTLIRILSPMCTQPTFHALCFLARITTMLESVTNSDFQTVYNYASNALSSLESGRMPWHDVHMTITGPSVLDIAQHFIERWNEVKKRKYRDKPHVPWLALPHDVENAPNEAVVRHPHREAWLKIGHQTKQRFLGRPDGDEEWAAHYARKRIPGMLVQVVRSVSDWSHGVLTEHSIQNAYCQLIRESEHFIYIENQFFISATNHTDVVKNQIAAALVERIVRAARKGQKFHVVVVIPEVPGFAGTVKDESSLKTIMAAQYRTINRGGHSIYEEIRKAGYEPMDYIRFYHLRAYDRINAPLSTYIEQIERLSGVKYHDVLVALARKWIGPAVEEGDQHSVTFTIPAEVTEGPAKPAPKTETVPIPASEEEADDVIRRFEEAAKQIRGDEDVSDNVAQHMLHDRTSLLDEKWLGTPKEELDAYVSEVLYIHTKLMIVDDRRVIMGSANLNDRSQRGDGDSEIALVVEDWSDMVDSTMDGRPYEVTRFAASLRRKLWREHLGLMPPQSATPHDHRPTPFMRPVPHPNPNEMSDPEDALVADPLASTTLDLWNTTARQNREIFTEIFRVVPTNLIRSFSAWDVYVPKVKPGHVAPDVPLERVKNRLALVKGSLVEMPLDFLSDQADFVEGPDWRGLNPTLPIYI
;
A
#
# COMPACT_ATOMS: atom_id res chain seq x y z
N MET A 1 -19.78 10.25 -6.31
CA MET A 1 -19.13 9.22 -5.47
C MET A 1 -20.16 8.28 -4.90
N THR A 2 -21.21 8.76 -4.23
CA THR A 2 -22.19 7.92 -3.52
C THR A 2 -23.09 7.04 -4.38
N ILE A 3 -23.52 7.48 -5.56
CA ILE A 3 -24.28 6.63 -6.51
C ILE A 3 -23.49 5.35 -6.87
N GLN A 4 -22.16 5.44 -7.03
CA GLN A 4 -21.31 4.29 -7.36
C GLN A 4 -21.13 3.26 -6.23
N TYR A 5 -21.34 3.66 -4.96
CA TYR A 5 -21.28 2.71 -3.83
C TYR A 5 -22.56 1.86 -3.77
N HIS A 6 -23.72 2.51 -3.88
CA HIS A 6 -25.02 1.84 -3.92
C HIS A 6 -25.19 0.90 -5.12
N ILE A 7 -24.55 1.25 -6.24
CA ILE A 7 -24.47 0.41 -7.44
C ILE A 7 -23.87 -0.98 -7.15
N GLN A 8 -22.80 -1.04 -6.35
CA GLN A 8 -22.15 -2.30 -6.01
C GLN A 8 -23.00 -3.10 -5.01
N ASP A 9 -23.67 -2.42 -4.08
CA ASP A 9 -24.59 -3.04 -3.11
C ASP A 9 -25.77 -3.71 -3.82
N LEU A 10 -26.36 -3.05 -4.83
CA LEU A 10 -27.44 -3.62 -5.64
C LEU A 10 -27.00 -4.88 -6.39
N LEU A 11 -25.77 -4.90 -6.92
CA LEU A 11 -25.21 -6.09 -7.59
C LEU A 11 -24.96 -7.25 -6.62
N GLU A 12 -24.47 -6.95 -5.41
CA GLU A 12 -24.23 -7.96 -4.38
C GLU A 12 -25.55 -8.59 -3.89
N LEU A 13 -26.62 -7.81 -3.76
CA LEU A 13 -27.95 -8.31 -3.38
C LEU A 13 -28.53 -9.31 -4.38
N VAL A 14 -28.24 -9.16 -5.67
CA VAL A 14 -28.74 -10.07 -6.72
C VAL A 14 -27.71 -11.11 -7.16
N SER A 15 -26.50 -11.11 -6.59
CA SER A 15 -25.40 -11.99 -6.98
C SER A 15 -25.74 -13.49 -6.81
N GLN A 16 -26.58 -13.83 -5.83
CA GLN A 16 -27.06 -15.20 -5.61
C GLN A 16 -27.93 -15.74 -6.76
N TYR A 17 -28.47 -14.86 -7.60
CA TYR A 17 -29.28 -15.22 -8.77
C TYR A 17 -28.46 -15.22 -10.07
N GLN A 18 -27.16 -14.88 -10.01
CA GLN A 18 -26.32 -14.84 -11.20
C GLN A 18 -25.97 -16.25 -11.70
N LYS A 19 -26.33 -16.51 -12.95
CA LYS A 19 -25.96 -17.73 -13.67
C LYS A 19 -24.75 -17.52 -14.57
N PRO A 20 -24.02 -18.59 -14.95
CA PRO A 20 -22.96 -18.52 -15.94
C PRO A 20 -23.45 -17.87 -17.24
N LEU A 21 -22.57 -17.12 -17.91
CA LEU A 21 -22.89 -16.49 -19.18
C LEU A 21 -23.27 -17.53 -20.24
N ASN A 22 -24.33 -17.26 -21.02
CA ASN A 22 -24.79 -18.18 -22.04
C ASN A 22 -23.64 -18.54 -23.02
N PRO A 23 -23.32 -19.82 -23.26
CA PRO A 23 -22.23 -20.25 -24.14
C PRO A 23 -22.34 -19.73 -25.58
N ALA A 24 -23.55 -19.42 -26.06
CA ALA A 24 -23.79 -18.87 -27.38
C ALA A 24 -23.45 -17.37 -27.50
N PHE A 25 -23.08 -16.70 -26.41
CA PHE A 25 -22.76 -15.27 -26.37
C PHE A 25 -21.78 -14.83 -27.46
N GLN A 26 -20.65 -15.54 -27.60
CA GLN A 26 -19.62 -15.16 -28.59
C GLN A 26 -20.14 -15.20 -30.03
N GLN A 27 -21.03 -16.15 -30.34
CA GLN A 27 -21.62 -16.28 -31.68
C GLN A 27 -22.71 -15.22 -31.90
N LEU A 28 -23.51 -14.93 -30.86
CA LEU A 28 -24.53 -13.88 -30.88
C LEU A 28 -23.89 -12.49 -31.08
N ASP A 29 -22.81 -12.20 -30.38
CA ASP A 29 -22.07 -10.94 -30.46
C ASP A 29 -21.46 -10.72 -31.86
N GLN A 30 -20.78 -11.73 -32.41
CA GLN A 30 -20.22 -11.65 -33.76
C GLN A 30 -21.30 -11.40 -34.83
N ARG A 31 -22.44 -12.10 -34.73
CA ARG A 31 -23.57 -11.91 -35.67
C ARG A 31 -24.22 -10.54 -35.52
N PHE A 32 -24.32 -10.03 -34.29
CA PHE A 32 -24.83 -8.68 -34.01
C PHE A 32 -23.98 -7.61 -34.66
N VAL A 33 -22.64 -7.67 -34.49
CA VAL A 33 -21.71 -6.73 -35.11
C VAL A 33 -21.83 -6.75 -36.64
N GLN A 34 -21.89 -7.94 -37.24
CA GLN A 34 -22.07 -8.08 -38.69
C GLN A 34 -23.42 -7.53 -39.16
N TRP A 35 -24.50 -7.75 -38.41
CA TRP A 35 -25.82 -7.24 -38.74
C TRP A 35 -25.88 -5.71 -38.68
N VAL A 36 -25.37 -5.10 -37.61
CA VAL A 36 -25.27 -3.63 -37.46
C VAL A 36 -24.46 -3.03 -38.62
N ASP A 37 -23.38 -3.68 -39.05
CA ASP A 37 -22.55 -3.22 -40.17
C ASP A 37 -23.24 -3.39 -41.53
N SER A 38 -24.11 -4.40 -41.68
CA SER A 38 -24.79 -4.71 -42.94
C SER A 38 -26.09 -3.93 -43.22
N THR A 39 -26.73 -3.39 -42.18
CA THR A 39 -28.11 -2.85 -42.30
C THR A 39 -28.22 -1.48 -42.95
N GLY A 40 -27.10 -0.78 -43.20
CA GLY A 40 -27.08 0.50 -43.94
C GLY A 40 -27.89 1.66 -43.32
N PHE A 41 -28.50 1.44 -42.14
CA PHE A 41 -29.39 2.39 -41.46
C PHE A 41 -28.65 3.62 -40.91
N LEU A 42 -27.34 3.52 -40.75
CA LEU A 42 -26.50 4.60 -40.27
C LEU A 42 -26.08 5.47 -41.45
N SER A 43 -26.94 6.39 -41.87
CA SER A 43 -26.50 7.51 -42.71
C SER A 43 -25.32 8.22 -42.04
N GLU A 44 -24.51 9.00 -42.78
CA GLU A 44 -23.32 9.68 -42.22
C GLU A 44 -23.61 10.48 -40.94
N ARG A 45 -24.85 10.97 -40.76
CA ARG A 45 -25.30 11.69 -39.57
C ARG A 45 -25.51 10.80 -38.33
N HIS A 46 -25.68 9.49 -38.50
CA HIS A 46 -25.97 8.50 -37.46
C HIS A 46 -24.80 7.56 -37.11
N LYS A 47 -23.60 7.75 -37.69
CA LYS A 47 -22.38 6.98 -37.31
C LYS A 47 -22.09 7.01 -35.78
N LYS A 48 -22.51 8.06 -35.07
CA LYS A 48 -22.46 8.14 -33.59
C LYS A 48 -23.39 7.15 -32.88
N VAL A 49 -24.58 6.90 -33.44
CA VAL A 49 -25.59 5.97 -32.87
C VAL A 49 -25.14 4.52 -33.04
N GLY A 50 -24.57 4.16 -34.20
CA GLY A 50 -23.95 2.84 -34.40
C GLY A 50 -22.77 2.57 -33.48
N LYS A 51 -21.94 3.59 -33.19
CA LYS A 51 -20.86 3.51 -32.19
C LYS A 51 -21.46 3.30 -30.78
N ALA A 52 -22.55 3.99 -30.45
CA ALA A 52 -23.24 3.83 -29.16
C ALA A 52 -23.87 2.43 -28.99
N TRP A 53 -24.44 1.84 -30.04
CA TRP A 53 -25.05 0.50 -29.99
C TRP A 53 -24.02 -0.62 -29.87
N LYS A 54 -22.86 -0.49 -30.55
CA LYS A 54 -21.71 -1.38 -30.32
C LYS A 54 -21.13 -1.25 -28.90
N GLN A 55 -21.24 -0.07 -28.30
CA GLN A 55 -20.79 0.21 -26.92
C GLN A 55 -21.82 -0.19 -25.86
N ALA A 56 -23.06 -0.52 -26.26
CA ALA A 56 -24.13 -0.87 -25.36
C ALA A 56 -24.09 -2.35 -24.93
N GLU A 57 -23.23 -3.20 -25.52
CA GLU A 57 -23.08 -4.62 -25.15
C GLU A 57 -24.44 -5.36 -25.07
N LEU A 58 -25.37 -5.08 -25.99
CA LEU A 58 -26.71 -5.68 -25.99
C LEU A 58 -26.70 -7.21 -26.06
N PRO A 59 -25.78 -7.88 -26.80
CA PRO A 59 -25.64 -9.33 -26.75
C PRO A 59 -25.32 -9.85 -25.34
N LEU A 60 -24.56 -9.09 -24.54
CA LEU A 60 -24.24 -9.45 -23.15
C LEU A 60 -25.49 -9.38 -22.28
N LEU A 61 -26.27 -8.30 -22.39
CA LEU A 61 -27.55 -8.17 -21.69
C LEU A 61 -28.47 -9.37 -21.96
N ILE A 62 -28.69 -9.69 -23.24
CA ILE A 62 -29.59 -10.78 -23.64
C ILE A 62 -29.04 -12.14 -23.18
N ALA A 63 -27.73 -12.37 -23.26
CA ALA A 63 -27.10 -13.59 -22.78
C ALA A 63 -27.14 -13.74 -21.24
N ARG A 64 -27.31 -12.63 -20.51
CA ARG A 64 -27.46 -12.62 -19.04
C ARG A 64 -28.91 -12.73 -18.58
N ILE A 65 -29.85 -12.09 -19.28
CA ILE A 65 -31.30 -12.25 -19.02
C ILE A 65 -31.74 -13.68 -19.34
N PHE A 66 -31.22 -14.28 -20.41
CA PHE A 66 -31.61 -15.61 -20.87
C PHE A 66 -30.42 -16.59 -20.89
N PRO A 67 -29.87 -16.97 -19.72
CA PRO A 67 -28.64 -17.76 -19.62
C PRO A 67 -28.79 -19.19 -20.18
N GLU A 68 -30.02 -19.70 -20.28
CA GLU A 68 -30.33 -21.06 -20.71
C GLU A 68 -30.98 -21.14 -22.11
N ALA A 69 -31.25 -20.00 -22.76
CA ALA A 69 -31.89 -19.97 -24.06
C ALA A 69 -30.95 -20.45 -25.19
N ASP A 70 -31.51 -21.10 -26.21
CA ASP A 70 -30.75 -21.45 -27.41
C ASP A 70 -30.45 -20.23 -28.30
N GLY A 71 -29.58 -20.41 -29.29
CA GLY A 71 -29.14 -19.33 -30.16
C GLY A 71 -30.26 -18.70 -31.01
N VAL A 72 -31.37 -19.40 -31.27
CA VAL A 72 -32.52 -18.84 -32.02
C VAL A 72 -33.32 -17.91 -31.12
N HIS A 73 -33.65 -18.36 -29.91
CA HIS A 73 -34.37 -17.56 -28.93
C HIS A 73 -33.57 -16.31 -28.51
N LEU A 74 -32.25 -16.44 -28.29
CA LEU A 74 -31.37 -15.30 -28.01
C LEU A 74 -31.36 -14.27 -29.14
N GLN A 75 -31.27 -14.74 -30.39
CA GLN A 75 -31.29 -13.84 -31.56
C GLN A 75 -32.62 -13.08 -31.65
N THR A 76 -33.75 -13.75 -31.39
CA THR A 76 -35.07 -13.11 -31.38
C THR A 76 -35.19 -12.07 -30.26
N CYS A 77 -34.69 -12.36 -29.05
CA CYS A 77 -34.69 -11.41 -27.94
C CYS A 77 -33.82 -10.18 -28.22
N LEU A 78 -32.68 -10.38 -28.90
CA LEU A 78 -31.83 -9.29 -29.35
C LEU A 78 -32.52 -8.43 -30.41
N GLU A 79 -33.21 -9.04 -31.38
CA GLU A 79 -33.99 -8.32 -32.39
C GLU A 79 -35.16 -7.51 -31.79
N PHE A 80 -35.78 -8.02 -30.72
CA PHE A 80 -36.74 -7.25 -29.92
C PHE A 80 -36.08 -6.07 -29.22
N MET A 81 -34.97 -6.29 -28.48
CA MET A 81 -34.25 -5.23 -27.79
C MET A 81 -33.86 -4.09 -28.72
N MET A 82 -33.44 -4.43 -29.94
CA MET A 82 -33.16 -3.44 -30.98
C MET A 82 -34.40 -2.64 -31.38
N SER A 83 -35.56 -3.28 -31.48
CA SER A 83 -36.82 -2.61 -31.79
C SER A 83 -37.24 -1.65 -30.68
N PHE A 84 -37.06 -2.06 -29.41
CA PHE A 84 -37.31 -1.22 -28.24
C PHE A 84 -36.41 0.02 -28.23
N LEU A 85 -35.10 -0.14 -28.38
CA LEU A 85 -34.17 1.01 -28.38
C LEU A 85 -34.40 1.95 -29.56
N ILE A 86 -34.84 1.43 -30.72
CA ILE A 86 -35.26 2.27 -31.85
C ILE A 86 -36.50 3.08 -31.48
N LEU A 87 -37.50 2.44 -30.86
CA LEU A 87 -38.71 3.12 -30.41
C LEU A 87 -38.35 4.22 -29.40
N GLU A 88 -37.61 3.89 -28.34
CA GLU A 88 -37.15 4.82 -27.30
C GLU A 88 -36.42 6.03 -27.91
N GLN A 89 -35.46 5.80 -28.80
CA GLN A 89 -34.71 6.86 -29.50
C GLN A 89 -35.62 7.77 -30.33
N LEU A 90 -36.67 7.23 -30.96
CA LEU A 90 -37.64 8.00 -31.75
C LEU A 90 -38.65 8.77 -30.87
N THR A 91 -38.79 8.39 -29.60
CA THR A 91 -39.73 8.99 -28.64
C THR A 91 -39.09 9.89 -27.57
N ASP A 92 -37.75 9.95 -27.46
CA ASP A 92 -37.08 10.66 -26.36
C ASP A 92 -36.57 12.09 -26.64
N THR A 93 -35.89 12.39 -27.77
CA THR A 93 -35.40 13.78 -27.97
C THR A 93 -35.09 14.16 -29.43
N PRO A 94 -35.59 15.31 -29.94
CA PRO A 94 -36.66 16.16 -29.39
C PRO A 94 -38.02 15.66 -29.93
N ALA A 95 -38.59 14.62 -29.32
CA ALA A 95 -39.89 14.11 -29.74
C ALA A 95 -41.01 14.90 -29.03
N THR A 96 -41.98 15.41 -29.80
CA THR A 96 -43.25 15.93 -29.27
C THR A 96 -44.20 14.77 -28.93
N THR A 97 -45.26 15.02 -28.15
CA THR A 97 -46.33 14.03 -27.91
C THR A 97 -46.88 13.48 -29.22
N GLU A 98 -47.05 14.34 -30.23
CA GLU A 98 -47.51 13.93 -31.56
C GLU A 98 -46.54 12.96 -32.24
N THR A 99 -45.23 13.23 -32.12
CA THR A 99 -44.17 12.37 -32.66
C THR A 99 -44.11 11.02 -31.93
N ALA A 100 -44.23 11.04 -30.60
CA ALA A 100 -44.25 9.82 -29.80
C ALA A 100 -45.48 8.96 -30.10
N ARG A 101 -46.67 9.56 -30.17
CA ARG A 101 -47.92 8.85 -30.57
C ARG A 101 -47.81 8.23 -31.94
N LYS A 102 -47.22 8.95 -32.90
CA LYS A 102 -46.99 8.43 -34.25
C LYS A 102 -46.11 7.19 -34.21
N TRP A 103 -44.93 7.26 -33.60
CA TRP A 103 -43.98 6.13 -33.61
C TRP A 103 -44.44 4.94 -32.78
N ALA A 104 -45.11 5.18 -31.65
CA ALA A 104 -45.78 4.15 -30.86
C ALA A 104 -46.86 3.42 -31.68
N ALA A 105 -47.71 4.18 -32.39
CA ALA A 105 -48.72 3.58 -33.28
C ALA A 105 -48.10 2.79 -34.43
N GLU A 106 -47.02 3.30 -35.04
CA GLU A 106 -46.28 2.62 -36.12
C GLU A 106 -45.63 1.31 -35.64
N PHE A 107 -45.12 1.27 -34.41
CA PHE A 107 -44.56 0.07 -33.79
C PHE A 107 -45.62 -0.98 -33.46
N VAL A 108 -46.74 -0.57 -32.85
CA VAL A 108 -47.87 -1.47 -32.57
C VAL A 108 -48.48 -2.02 -33.87
N ASP A 109 -48.66 -1.16 -34.88
CA ASP A 109 -49.15 -1.56 -36.20
C ASP A 109 -48.22 -2.60 -36.87
N ALA A 110 -46.90 -2.39 -36.78
CA ALA A 110 -45.91 -3.33 -37.28
C ALA A 110 -45.98 -4.71 -36.59
N LEU A 111 -46.20 -4.74 -35.27
CA LEU A 111 -46.34 -5.99 -34.50
C LEU A 111 -47.65 -6.72 -34.81
N GLN A 112 -48.77 -6.00 -34.90
CA GLN A 112 -50.09 -6.59 -35.16
C GLN A 112 -50.20 -7.17 -36.58
N HIS A 113 -49.58 -6.53 -37.57
CA HIS A 113 -49.64 -6.96 -38.96
C HIS A 113 -48.48 -7.88 -39.40
N ALA A 114 -47.48 -8.11 -38.54
CA ALA A 114 -46.29 -8.91 -38.83
C ALA A 114 -46.58 -10.33 -39.38
N ASN A 115 -47.71 -10.92 -38.96
CA ASN A 115 -48.15 -12.26 -39.33
C ASN A 115 -49.53 -12.30 -40.02
N SER A 116 -50.00 -11.16 -40.55
CA SER A 116 -51.22 -11.12 -41.37
C SER A 116 -50.95 -11.68 -42.77
N ASP A 117 -51.91 -12.41 -43.35
CA ASP A 117 -51.87 -12.85 -44.75
C ASP A 117 -51.98 -11.66 -45.74
N VAL A 118 -52.37 -10.48 -45.24
CA VAL A 118 -52.43 -9.23 -46.01
C VAL A 118 -51.08 -8.51 -45.90
N PRO A 119 -50.34 -8.29 -46.99
CA PRO A 119 -49.07 -7.57 -46.94
C PRO A 119 -49.29 -6.13 -46.47
N ALA A 120 -48.66 -5.75 -45.36
CA ALA A 120 -48.64 -4.37 -44.92
C ALA A 120 -47.95 -3.49 -45.99
N PRO A 121 -48.41 -2.25 -46.22
CA PRO A 121 -47.80 -1.36 -47.21
C PRO A 121 -46.32 -1.15 -46.88
N PRO A 122 -45.44 -1.09 -47.91
CA PRO A 122 -44.01 -0.90 -47.70
C PRO A 122 -43.77 0.46 -47.04
N LYS A 123 -43.12 0.44 -45.87
CA LYS A 123 -42.74 1.64 -45.14
C LYS A 123 -41.32 2.05 -45.51
N GLU A 124 -40.97 3.32 -45.30
CA GLU A 124 -39.63 3.86 -45.51
C GLU A 124 -39.00 4.33 -44.18
N GLY A 125 -37.67 4.41 -44.13
CA GLY A 125 -36.95 4.91 -42.96
C GLY A 125 -37.11 4.02 -41.72
N PRO A 126 -37.18 4.59 -40.50
CA PRO A 126 -37.27 3.83 -39.25
C PRO A 126 -38.48 2.90 -39.16
N ALA A 127 -39.62 3.26 -39.77
CA ALA A 127 -40.82 2.42 -39.80
C ALA A 127 -40.62 1.11 -40.57
N ALA A 128 -39.78 1.12 -41.63
CA ALA A 128 -39.42 -0.07 -42.39
C ALA A 128 -38.62 -1.07 -41.54
N VAL A 129 -37.71 -0.56 -40.70
CA VAL A 129 -36.88 -1.37 -39.80
C VAL A 129 -37.73 -1.97 -38.69
N LEU A 130 -38.60 -1.17 -38.07
CA LEU A 130 -39.57 -1.67 -37.09
C LEU A 130 -40.49 -2.73 -37.69
N GLN A 131 -40.96 -2.56 -38.93
CA GLN A 131 -41.75 -3.56 -39.66
C GLN A 131 -40.95 -4.84 -39.92
N GLN A 132 -39.69 -4.74 -40.33
CA GLN A 132 -38.82 -5.88 -40.59
C GLN A 132 -38.50 -6.67 -39.30
N LEU A 133 -38.11 -5.99 -38.23
CA LEU A 133 -37.79 -6.62 -36.94
C LEU A 133 -39.05 -7.23 -36.32
N SER A 134 -40.18 -6.52 -36.36
CA SER A 134 -41.47 -7.05 -35.90
C SER A 134 -41.86 -8.32 -36.64
N LYS A 135 -41.67 -8.37 -37.97
CA LYS A 135 -41.92 -9.57 -38.77
C LYS A 135 -41.04 -10.75 -38.35
N LYS A 136 -39.77 -10.52 -38.07
CA LYS A 136 -38.85 -11.57 -37.61
C LYS A 136 -39.20 -12.07 -36.22
N VAL A 137 -39.42 -11.16 -35.28
CA VAL A 137 -39.74 -11.51 -33.89
C VAL A 137 -41.08 -12.24 -33.81
N MET A 138 -42.13 -11.69 -34.43
CA MET A 138 -43.46 -12.31 -34.44
C MET A 138 -43.51 -13.61 -35.25
N GLY A 139 -42.67 -13.75 -36.28
CA GLY A 139 -42.52 -14.99 -37.04
C GLY A 139 -41.87 -16.11 -36.23
N ALA A 140 -41.01 -15.77 -35.26
CA ALA A 140 -40.34 -16.72 -34.38
C ALA A 140 -41.21 -17.16 -33.19
N ILE A 141 -42.01 -16.24 -32.62
CA ILE A 141 -42.86 -16.55 -31.45
C ILE A 141 -43.99 -17.50 -31.84
N ASP A 142 -44.19 -18.57 -31.07
CA ASP A 142 -45.25 -19.56 -31.34
C ASP A 142 -46.64 -18.92 -31.11
N PRO A 143 -47.68 -19.32 -31.87
CA PRO A 143 -49.01 -18.70 -31.82
C PRO A 143 -49.62 -18.48 -30.43
N PRO A 144 -49.52 -19.42 -29.46
CA PRO A 144 -50.10 -19.24 -28.12
C PRO A 144 -49.52 -18.06 -27.33
N TYR A 145 -48.25 -17.68 -27.57
CA TYR A 145 -47.56 -16.65 -26.79
C TYR A 145 -47.62 -15.25 -27.44
N ARG A 146 -48.05 -15.17 -28.70
CA ARG A 146 -48.09 -13.91 -29.47
C ARG A 146 -49.01 -12.87 -28.84
N ALA A 147 -50.14 -13.29 -28.30
CA ALA A 147 -51.12 -12.36 -27.70
C ALA A 147 -50.55 -11.65 -26.47
N ALA A 148 -49.89 -12.39 -25.58
CA ALA A 148 -49.23 -11.83 -24.40
C ALA A 148 -48.11 -10.86 -24.78
N TYR A 149 -47.29 -11.23 -25.77
CA TYR A 149 -46.20 -10.39 -26.27
C TYR A 149 -46.70 -9.10 -26.96
N ILE A 150 -47.77 -9.16 -27.75
CA ILE A 150 -48.39 -7.97 -28.34
C ILE A 150 -48.97 -7.07 -27.23
N ALA A 151 -49.68 -7.65 -26.27
CA ALA A 151 -50.27 -6.89 -25.17
C ALA A 151 -49.21 -6.15 -24.34
N SER A 152 -48.09 -6.78 -24.01
CA SER A 152 -46.99 -6.12 -23.29
C SER A 152 -46.33 -4.99 -24.10
N ASN A 153 -46.26 -5.12 -25.43
CA ASN A 153 -45.70 -4.07 -26.30
C ASN A 153 -46.68 -2.90 -26.54
N ILE A 154 -47.99 -3.14 -26.43
CA ILE A 154 -49.00 -2.06 -26.38
C ILE A 154 -48.82 -1.26 -25.09
N LEU A 155 -48.67 -1.93 -23.94
CA LEU A 155 -48.40 -1.26 -22.66
C LEU A 155 -47.11 -0.43 -22.72
N LEU A 156 -46.05 -0.98 -23.31
CA LEU A 156 -44.81 -0.25 -23.55
C LEU A 156 -45.03 1.03 -24.37
N SER A 157 -45.80 0.90 -25.45
CA SER A 157 -46.15 2.00 -26.36
C SER A 157 -46.97 3.09 -25.66
N GLU A 158 -47.89 2.71 -24.77
CA GLU A 158 -48.62 3.64 -23.90
C GLU A 158 -47.69 4.36 -22.92
N GLY A 159 -46.74 3.62 -22.32
CA GLY A 159 -45.75 4.15 -21.38
C GLY A 159 -44.89 5.25 -22.00
N VAL A 160 -44.25 4.97 -23.14
CA VAL A 160 -43.37 5.95 -23.80
C VAL A 160 -44.14 7.19 -24.32
N VAL A 161 -45.41 7.03 -24.68
CA VAL A 161 -46.29 8.17 -25.03
C VAL A 161 -46.62 8.99 -23.79
N GLN A 162 -46.89 8.34 -22.65
CA GLN A 162 -47.16 9.04 -21.40
C GLN A 162 -45.93 9.83 -20.92
N GLU A 163 -44.72 9.28 -21.02
CA GLU A 163 -43.49 10.02 -20.71
C GLU A 163 -43.31 11.25 -21.61
N ALA A 164 -43.65 11.16 -22.91
CA ALA A 164 -43.61 12.29 -23.82
C ALA A 164 -44.66 13.38 -23.46
N ILE A 165 -45.86 12.98 -23.04
CA ILE A 165 -46.91 13.89 -22.56
C ILE A 165 -46.44 14.61 -21.29
N ASP A 166 -45.86 13.89 -20.35
CA ASP A 166 -45.35 14.45 -19.09
C ASP A 166 -44.22 15.46 -19.37
N ARG A 167 -43.30 15.13 -20.27
CA ARG A 167 -42.21 16.04 -20.70
C ARG A 167 -42.74 17.31 -21.39
N GLU A 168 -43.69 17.20 -22.32
CA GLU A 168 -44.20 18.34 -23.09
C GLU A 168 -45.14 19.24 -22.27
N SER A 169 -45.91 18.66 -21.35
CA SER A 169 -46.77 19.42 -20.44
C SER A 169 -45.99 20.19 -19.37
N GLY A 170 -44.72 19.84 -19.15
CA GLY A 170 -43.85 20.45 -18.15
C GLY A 170 -44.26 20.14 -16.70
N VAL A 171 -45.14 19.14 -16.51
CA VAL A 171 -45.58 18.68 -15.19
C VAL A 171 -44.44 17.88 -14.56
N GLU A 172 -43.88 18.37 -13.46
CA GLU A 172 -42.92 17.61 -12.67
C GLU A 172 -43.66 16.54 -11.88
N GLN A 173 -43.31 15.27 -12.10
CA GLN A 173 -43.84 14.16 -11.33
C GLN A 173 -43.34 14.27 -9.88
N THR A 174 -44.24 14.57 -8.94
CA THR A 174 -43.95 14.69 -7.50
C THR A 174 -44.58 13.57 -6.67
N SER A 175 -45.17 12.56 -7.32
CA SER A 175 -45.77 11.39 -6.68
C SER A 175 -45.01 10.13 -7.12
N LEU A 176 -44.39 9.46 -6.16
CA LEU A 176 -43.67 8.21 -6.40
C LEU A 176 -44.59 7.09 -6.90
N GLU A 177 -45.85 7.06 -6.46
CA GLU A 177 -46.81 6.05 -6.89
C GLU A 177 -47.18 6.22 -8.37
N THR A 178 -47.44 7.46 -8.79
CA THR A 178 -47.75 7.78 -10.18
C THR A 178 -46.56 7.52 -11.08
N TYR A 179 -45.35 7.86 -10.61
CA TYR A 179 -44.12 7.64 -11.36
C TYR A 179 -43.85 6.16 -11.60
N VAL A 180 -43.94 5.33 -10.56
CA VAL A 180 -43.73 3.87 -10.68
C VAL A 180 -44.70 3.24 -11.67
N GLN A 181 -45.97 3.65 -11.67
CA GLN A 181 -46.97 3.11 -12.61
C GLN A 181 -46.64 3.45 -14.08
N THR A 182 -46.17 4.67 -14.36
CA THR A 182 -45.70 5.04 -15.70
C THR A 182 -44.42 4.28 -16.05
N ARG A 183 -43.46 4.21 -15.11
CA ARG A 183 -42.14 3.61 -15.33
C ARG A 183 -42.19 2.11 -15.60
N ARG A 184 -43.10 1.38 -14.94
CA ARG A 184 -43.35 -0.05 -15.21
C ARG A 184 -43.70 -0.33 -16.66
N LYS A 185 -44.38 0.61 -17.31
CA LYS A 185 -44.78 0.51 -18.72
C LYS A 185 -43.60 0.87 -19.63
N SER A 186 -42.88 1.95 -19.34
CA SER A 186 -41.88 2.51 -20.25
C SER A 186 -40.50 1.84 -20.20
N ILE A 187 -40.10 1.21 -19.08
CA ILE A 187 -38.75 0.63 -18.90
C ILE A 187 -38.44 -0.55 -19.85
N GLY A 188 -39.46 -1.13 -20.50
CA GLY A 188 -39.26 -2.18 -21.50
C GLY A 188 -39.05 -3.60 -20.94
N ALA A 189 -39.21 -3.82 -19.63
CA ALA A 189 -39.04 -5.12 -18.98
C ALA A 189 -40.23 -6.08 -19.20
N MET A 190 -41.48 -5.56 -19.25
CA MET A 190 -42.68 -6.40 -19.41
C MET A 190 -42.67 -7.29 -20.68
N PRO A 191 -42.24 -6.80 -21.86
CA PRO A 191 -42.10 -7.66 -23.03
C PRO A 191 -41.12 -8.83 -22.85
N PHE A 192 -40.05 -8.70 -22.06
CA PHE A 192 -39.14 -9.82 -21.79
C PHE A 192 -39.81 -10.89 -20.93
N HIS A 193 -40.66 -10.50 -19.97
CA HIS A 193 -41.46 -11.46 -19.19
C HIS A 193 -42.54 -12.17 -20.01
N ALA A 194 -43.01 -11.57 -21.11
CA ALA A 194 -43.85 -12.27 -22.08
C ALA A 194 -43.03 -13.26 -22.94
N LEU A 195 -41.77 -12.93 -23.27
CA LEU A 195 -40.86 -13.83 -23.98
C LEU A 195 -40.42 -15.01 -23.12
N ASP A 196 -40.28 -14.84 -21.79
CA ASP A 196 -39.98 -15.92 -20.84
C ASP A 196 -40.95 -17.10 -20.97
N LEU A 197 -42.25 -16.81 -21.16
CA LEU A 197 -43.30 -17.82 -21.36
C LEU A 197 -43.05 -18.64 -22.64
N TRP A 198 -42.67 -17.98 -23.73
CA TRP A 198 -42.40 -18.63 -25.01
C TRP A 198 -41.09 -19.42 -25.01
N ILE A 199 -40.02 -18.86 -24.43
CA ILE A 199 -38.68 -19.48 -24.39
C ILE A 199 -38.72 -20.75 -23.56
N SER A 200 -39.37 -20.71 -22.40
CA SER A 200 -39.49 -21.87 -21.50
C SER A 200 -40.73 -22.73 -21.75
N LYS A 201 -41.49 -22.45 -22.82
CA LYS A 201 -42.74 -23.15 -23.19
C LYS A 201 -43.72 -23.31 -22.02
N LEU A 202 -43.87 -22.25 -21.23
CA LEU A 202 -44.73 -22.24 -20.05
C LEU A 202 -46.17 -21.94 -20.45
N ASP A 203 -46.98 -22.99 -20.57
CA ASP A 203 -48.42 -22.89 -20.77
C ASP A 203 -49.13 -22.61 -19.42
N ILE A 204 -49.26 -21.32 -19.08
CA ILE A 204 -49.93 -20.80 -17.88
C ILE A 204 -51.27 -20.19 -18.31
N PRO A 205 -52.42 -20.63 -17.74
CA PRO A 205 -53.72 -20.07 -18.10
C PRO A 205 -53.81 -18.56 -17.83
N ASP A 206 -54.48 -17.83 -18.72
CA ASP A 206 -54.69 -16.37 -18.60
C ASP A 206 -55.31 -15.93 -17.26
N GLU A 207 -56.18 -16.77 -16.67
CA GLU A 207 -56.78 -16.52 -15.36
C GLU A 207 -55.74 -16.52 -14.23
N VAL A 208 -54.69 -17.33 -14.36
CA VAL A 208 -53.59 -17.41 -13.41
C VAL A 208 -52.57 -16.32 -13.66
N LEU A 209 -52.30 -15.98 -14.92
CA LEU A 209 -51.49 -14.80 -15.26
C LEU A 209 -52.08 -13.53 -14.64
N LYS A 210 -53.41 -13.42 -14.53
CA LYS A 210 -54.13 -12.31 -13.88
C LYS A 210 -54.24 -12.44 -12.35
N ASN A 211 -53.64 -13.46 -11.74
CA ASN A 211 -53.67 -13.62 -10.28
C ASN A 211 -52.97 -12.43 -9.59
N PRO A 212 -53.57 -11.82 -8.56
CA PRO A 212 -52.99 -10.64 -7.89
C PRO A 212 -51.57 -10.85 -7.36
N HIS A 213 -51.24 -12.03 -6.82
CA HIS A 213 -49.90 -12.30 -6.29
C HIS A 213 -48.86 -12.51 -7.39
N LEU A 214 -49.27 -13.10 -8.52
CA LEU A 214 -48.38 -13.25 -9.67
C LEU A 214 -48.15 -11.89 -10.35
N GLN A 215 -49.19 -11.07 -10.46
CA GLN A 215 -49.08 -9.69 -10.94
C GLN A 215 -48.20 -8.84 -10.02
N GLU A 216 -48.33 -8.98 -8.69
CA GLU A 216 -47.45 -8.32 -7.72
C GLU A 216 -45.98 -8.73 -7.91
N MET A 217 -45.72 -10.01 -8.23
CA MET A 217 -44.36 -10.48 -8.50
C MET A 217 -43.80 -9.92 -9.81
N VAL A 218 -44.59 -9.93 -10.90
CA VAL A 218 -44.19 -9.35 -12.19
C VAL A 218 -43.89 -7.87 -12.04
N ASP A 219 -44.80 -7.13 -11.39
CA ASP A 219 -44.64 -5.70 -11.12
C ASP A 219 -43.39 -5.40 -10.29
N GLY A 220 -43.13 -6.17 -9.24
CA GLY A 220 -41.94 -5.96 -8.41
C GLY A 220 -40.64 -6.32 -9.13
N ALA A 221 -40.65 -7.30 -10.04
CA ALA A 221 -39.47 -7.61 -10.86
C ALA A 221 -39.15 -6.45 -11.83
N VAL A 222 -40.18 -5.89 -12.45
CA VAL A 222 -40.07 -4.68 -13.29
C VAL A 222 -39.59 -3.48 -12.46
N ASP A 223 -40.10 -3.31 -11.24
CA ASP A 223 -39.68 -2.24 -10.34
C ASP A 223 -38.20 -2.36 -9.97
N LEU A 224 -37.68 -3.56 -9.71
CA LEU A 224 -36.25 -3.74 -9.42
C LEU A 224 -35.38 -3.30 -10.61
N VAL A 225 -35.77 -3.64 -11.84
CA VAL A 225 -35.07 -3.20 -13.05
C VAL A 225 -35.13 -1.67 -13.19
N ALA A 226 -36.30 -1.07 -12.98
CA ALA A 226 -36.49 0.38 -13.07
C ALA A 226 -35.72 1.15 -11.98
N LEU A 227 -35.83 0.75 -10.72
CA LEU A 227 -35.14 1.39 -9.58
C LEU A 227 -33.63 1.32 -9.75
N ALA A 228 -33.11 0.17 -10.18
CA ALA A 228 -31.71 0.03 -10.52
C ALA A 228 -31.34 1.01 -11.64
N ASN A 229 -32.04 0.94 -12.79
CA ASN A 229 -31.78 1.79 -13.95
C ASN A 229 -31.75 3.28 -13.59
N ASP A 230 -32.74 3.76 -12.84
CA ASP A 230 -32.86 5.17 -12.47
C ASP A 230 -31.72 5.62 -11.54
N VAL A 231 -31.23 4.76 -10.63
CA VAL A 231 -30.02 5.04 -9.84
C VAL A 231 -28.78 5.13 -10.74
N TYR A 232 -28.64 4.23 -11.74
CA TYR A 232 -27.53 4.23 -12.70
C TYR A 232 -27.56 5.44 -13.64
N SER A 233 -28.74 5.82 -14.11
CA SER A 233 -28.94 6.83 -15.16
C SER A 233 -29.06 8.25 -14.61
N TYR A 234 -29.39 8.42 -13.32
CA TYR A 234 -29.65 9.73 -12.69
C TYR A 234 -28.61 10.80 -13.03
N ARG A 235 -27.32 10.49 -12.93
CA ARG A 235 -26.26 11.48 -13.20
C ARG A 235 -26.23 11.91 -14.67
N LYS A 236 -26.49 10.99 -15.60
CA LYS A 236 -26.52 11.28 -17.03
C LYS A 236 -27.74 12.16 -17.34
N GLU A 237 -28.92 11.73 -16.91
CA GLU A 237 -30.19 12.41 -17.13
C GLU A 237 -30.20 13.81 -16.49
N TYR A 238 -29.66 13.95 -15.27
CA TYR A 238 -29.54 15.25 -14.59
C TYR A 238 -28.73 16.27 -15.39
N LEU A 239 -27.67 15.82 -16.08
CA LEU A 239 -26.82 16.68 -16.90
C LEU A 239 -27.43 17.02 -18.27
N GLU A 240 -28.37 16.20 -18.77
CA GLU A 240 -28.98 16.33 -20.09
C GLU A 240 -30.29 17.13 -20.06
N ASP A 241 -31.17 16.89 -19.07
CA ASP A 241 -32.48 17.57 -18.96
C ASP A 241 -32.92 17.95 -17.52
N GLY A 242 -32.04 17.73 -16.52
CA GLY A 242 -32.35 17.96 -15.11
C GLY A 242 -32.98 16.77 -14.37
N ALA A 243 -32.99 15.57 -14.98
CA ALA A 243 -33.49 14.31 -14.41
C ALA A 243 -34.97 14.36 -14.01
N LYS A 244 -35.80 15.07 -14.78
CA LYS A 244 -37.22 15.29 -14.42
C LYS A 244 -38.07 14.01 -14.39
N HIS A 245 -37.61 12.95 -15.05
CA HIS A 245 -38.30 11.67 -15.14
C HIS A 245 -37.46 10.51 -14.58
N ASN A 246 -36.91 10.69 -13.36
CA ASN A 246 -36.06 9.72 -12.68
C ASN A 246 -36.54 9.50 -11.23
N PHE A 247 -36.59 8.25 -10.75
CA PHE A 247 -37.06 7.92 -9.40
C PHE A 247 -36.35 8.72 -8.28
N VAL A 248 -35.03 8.93 -8.39
CA VAL A 248 -34.25 9.69 -7.38
C VAL A 248 -34.72 11.15 -7.32
N THR A 249 -35.07 11.73 -8.46
CA THR A 249 -35.63 13.09 -8.52
C THR A 249 -37.02 13.12 -7.89
N VAL A 250 -37.91 12.20 -8.27
CA VAL A 250 -39.27 12.16 -7.74
C VAL A 250 -39.25 11.95 -6.22
N ALA A 251 -38.36 11.10 -5.70
CA ALA A 251 -38.21 10.86 -4.26
C ALA A 251 -37.80 12.11 -3.46
N MET A 252 -37.03 13.04 -4.05
CA MET A 252 -36.67 14.32 -3.41
C MET A 252 -37.83 15.33 -3.39
N HIS A 253 -38.80 15.18 -4.29
CA HIS A 253 -39.90 16.13 -4.46
C HIS A 253 -41.24 15.62 -3.91
N ASP A 254 -41.35 14.33 -3.63
CA ASP A 254 -42.51 13.71 -3.00
C ASP A 254 -42.56 14.03 -1.49
N PRO A 255 -43.57 14.76 -1.00
CA PRO A 255 -43.68 15.10 0.42
C PRO A 255 -43.78 13.88 1.36
N GLY A 256 -44.22 12.73 0.83
CA GLY A 256 -44.41 11.48 1.56
C GLY A 256 -43.11 10.75 1.93
N THR A 257 -41.97 11.13 1.34
CA THR A 257 -40.66 10.53 1.67
C THR A 257 -40.00 11.18 2.90
N GLY A 258 -40.43 12.40 3.25
CA GLY A 258 -39.80 13.21 4.30
C GLY A 258 -38.40 13.75 3.95
N ILE A 259 -37.96 13.59 2.70
CA ILE A 259 -36.65 14.04 2.21
C ILE A 259 -36.74 15.51 1.81
N LYS A 260 -35.75 16.33 2.18
CA LYS A 260 -35.77 17.75 1.81
C LYS A 260 -35.24 17.96 0.38
N PRO A 261 -35.76 18.95 -0.37
CA PRO A 261 -35.23 19.29 -1.68
C PRO A 261 -33.72 19.57 -1.62
N GLY A 262 -32.95 18.89 -2.48
CA GLY A 262 -31.49 18.98 -2.53
C GLY A 262 -30.73 17.93 -1.72
N GLU A 263 -31.42 17.10 -0.92
CA GLU A 263 -30.83 15.96 -0.21
C GLU A 263 -30.71 14.73 -1.13
N ILE A 264 -29.92 14.86 -2.20
CA ILE A 264 -29.71 13.83 -3.23
C ILE A 264 -29.28 12.50 -2.60
N GLN A 265 -28.46 12.55 -1.55
CA GLN A 265 -28.00 11.34 -0.89
C GLN A 265 -29.13 10.56 -0.21
N ALA A 266 -30.00 11.26 0.51
CA ALA A 266 -31.13 10.65 1.20
C ALA A 266 -32.11 10.03 0.20
N ALA A 267 -32.29 10.64 -0.98
CA ALA A 267 -33.12 10.08 -2.04
C ALA A 267 -32.53 8.82 -2.69
N ILE A 268 -31.21 8.78 -2.90
CA ILE A 268 -30.53 7.56 -3.37
C ILE A 268 -30.65 6.45 -2.33
N ASP A 269 -30.36 6.75 -1.06
CA ASP A 269 -30.45 5.79 0.05
C ASP A 269 -31.89 5.24 0.15
N TYR A 270 -32.90 6.11 0.04
CA TYR A 270 -34.31 5.72 0.02
C TYR A 270 -34.66 4.81 -1.17
N THR A 271 -34.12 5.10 -2.35
CA THR A 271 -34.32 4.28 -3.56
C THR A 271 -33.74 2.88 -3.39
N VAL A 272 -32.56 2.78 -2.76
CA VAL A 272 -31.88 1.50 -2.47
C VAL A 272 -32.61 0.70 -1.39
N GLU A 273 -33.10 1.35 -0.34
CA GLU A 273 -33.91 0.68 0.68
C GLU A 273 -35.25 0.18 0.11
N ARG A 274 -35.88 0.95 -0.79
CA ARG A 274 -37.06 0.47 -1.53
C ARG A 274 -36.73 -0.73 -2.41
N PHE A 275 -35.58 -0.73 -3.08
CA PHE A 275 -35.11 -1.87 -3.84
C PHE A 275 -34.97 -3.13 -2.96
N LYS A 276 -34.33 -3.02 -1.78
CA LYS A 276 -34.19 -4.12 -0.82
C LYS A 276 -35.55 -4.66 -0.34
N ALA A 277 -36.48 -3.76 -0.05
CA ALA A 277 -37.83 -4.11 0.38
C ALA A 277 -38.59 -4.87 -0.73
N THR A 278 -38.54 -4.38 -1.97
CA THR A 278 -39.16 -5.04 -3.13
C THR A 278 -38.54 -6.42 -3.38
N LEU A 279 -37.21 -6.55 -3.31
CA LEU A 279 -36.52 -7.83 -3.47
C LEU A 279 -36.94 -8.84 -2.40
N SER A 280 -37.01 -8.40 -1.13
CA SER A 280 -37.46 -9.24 -0.02
C SER A 280 -38.90 -9.74 -0.22
N ARG A 281 -39.80 -8.86 -0.71
CA ARG A 281 -41.19 -9.22 -1.01
C ARG A 281 -41.29 -10.22 -2.17
N LEU A 282 -40.45 -10.07 -3.20
CA LEU A 282 -40.37 -11.01 -4.31
C LEU A 282 -39.91 -12.40 -3.86
N GLU A 283 -38.95 -12.48 -2.94
CA GLU A 283 -38.52 -13.76 -2.36
C GLU A 283 -39.65 -14.45 -1.56
N GLU A 284 -40.49 -13.68 -0.87
CA GLU A 284 -41.68 -14.19 -0.19
C GLU A 284 -42.74 -14.71 -1.18
N LEU A 285 -43.05 -13.92 -2.22
CA LEU A 285 -43.98 -14.31 -3.27
C LEU A 285 -43.49 -15.56 -4.00
N LYS A 286 -42.20 -15.65 -4.33
CA LYS A 286 -41.60 -16.84 -4.95
C LYS A 286 -41.82 -18.11 -4.13
N ARG A 287 -41.78 -18.03 -2.80
CA ARG A 287 -42.02 -19.18 -1.90
C ARG A 287 -43.50 -19.57 -1.81
N THR A 288 -44.41 -18.62 -2.00
CA THR A 288 -45.85 -18.82 -1.77
C THR A 288 -46.64 -19.07 -3.05
N LEU A 289 -46.22 -18.51 -4.19
CA LEU A 289 -46.86 -18.68 -5.51
C LEU A 289 -47.06 -20.14 -5.95
N PRO A 290 -46.12 -21.09 -5.73
CA PRO A 290 -46.32 -22.48 -6.13
C PRO A 290 -47.47 -23.19 -5.41
N SER A 291 -47.98 -22.61 -4.31
CA SER A 291 -49.08 -23.15 -3.50
C SER A 291 -50.47 -22.67 -3.93
N LEU A 292 -50.59 -21.85 -4.98
CA LEU A 292 -51.88 -21.40 -5.51
C LEU A 292 -52.63 -22.58 -6.17
N ASP A 293 -53.83 -22.86 -5.67
CA ASP A 293 -54.68 -24.05 -5.89
C ASP A 293 -54.99 -24.40 -7.38
N ALA A 294 -54.03 -24.97 -8.11
CA ALA A 294 -54.26 -25.65 -9.39
C ALA A 294 -53.32 -26.86 -9.60
N PRO A 295 -53.84 -28.08 -9.84
CA PRO A 295 -53.01 -29.27 -10.03
C PRO A 295 -52.02 -29.13 -11.21
N GLY A 296 -50.73 -29.33 -10.95
CA GLY A 296 -49.67 -29.33 -11.98
C GLY A 296 -49.12 -27.96 -12.38
N LEU A 297 -49.60 -26.87 -11.76
CA LEU A 297 -49.16 -25.51 -12.09
C LEU A 297 -47.97 -25.01 -11.26
N GLY A 298 -47.79 -25.53 -10.03
CA GLY A 298 -46.74 -25.11 -9.10
C GLY A 298 -45.33 -25.06 -9.70
N PRO A 299 -44.84 -26.15 -10.36
CA PRO A 299 -43.52 -26.14 -10.99
C PRO A 299 -43.40 -25.14 -12.16
N LYS A 300 -44.49 -24.86 -12.88
CA LYS A 300 -44.49 -23.85 -13.95
C LYS A 300 -44.39 -22.43 -13.39
N LEU A 301 -45.08 -22.16 -12.27
CA LEU A 301 -45.02 -20.86 -11.58
C LEU A 301 -43.66 -20.63 -10.91
N GLU A 302 -43.09 -21.66 -10.30
CA GLU A 302 -41.73 -21.60 -9.74
C GLU A 302 -40.70 -21.31 -10.83
N ARG A 303 -40.81 -22.00 -11.97
CA ARG A 303 -39.93 -21.72 -13.12
C ARG A 303 -40.12 -20.31 -13.66
N TYR A 304 -41.35 -19.81 -13.76
CA TYR A 304 -41.60 -18.45 -14.22
C TYR A 304 -40.99 -17.41 -13.26
N ALA A 305 -41.09 -17.66 -11.95
CA ALA A 305 -40.47 -16.85 -10.91
C ALA A 305 -38.93 -16.84 -10.98
N GLU A 306 -38.30 -17.97 -11.32
CA GLU A 306 -36.85 -18.04 -11.55
C GLU A 306 -36.41 -17.18 -12.74
N LEU A 307 -37.13 -17.27 -13.86
CA LEU A 307 -36.81 -16.50 -15.07
C LEU A 307 -36.89 -14.99 -14.83
N MET A 308 -37.87 -14.54 -14.04
CA MET A 308 -37.97 -13.13 -13.63
C MET A 308 -36.74 -12.69 -12.81
N MET A 309 -36.23 -13.54 -11.91
CA MET A 309 -35.03 -13.23 -11.12
C MET A 309 -33.75 -13.26 -11.97
N ASP A 310 -33.65 -14.16 -12.95
CA ASP A 310 -32.56 -14.18 -13.93
C ASP A 310 -32.55 -12.86 -14.73
N SER A 311 -33.72 -12.39 -15.15
CA SER A 311 -33.90 -11.09 -15.84
C SER A 311 -33.47 -9.90 -14.98
N VAL A 312 -33.88 -9.86 -13.70
CA VAL A 312 -33.47 -8.80 -12.77
C VAL A 312 -31.95 -8.79 -12.58
N ALA A 313 -31.34 -9.95 -12.31
CA ALA A 313 -29.89 -10.06 -12.12
C ALA A 313 -29.11 -9.66 -13.39
N GLY A 314 -29.57 -10.09 -14.57
CA GLY A 314 -28.95 -9.77 -15.85
C GLY A 314 -29.01 -8.29 -16.20
N ASN A 315 -30.14 -7.63 -15.96
CA ASN A 315 -30.29 -6.18 -16.18
C ASN A 315 -29.39 -5.35 -15.27
N ILE A 316 -29.25 -5.75 -14.00
CA ILE A 316 -28.40 -5.04 -13.03
C ILE A 316 -26.92 -5.22 -13.39
N GLU A 317 -26.48 -6.44 -13.69
CA GLU A 317 -25.10 -6.70 -14.12
C GLU A 317 -24.73 -5.92 -15.39
N TRP A 318 -25.64 -5.89 -16.37
CA TRP A 318 -25.44 -5.12 -17.60
C TRP A 318 -25.38 -3.62 -17.33
N SER A 319 -26.28 -3.08 -16.48
CA SER A 319 -26.28 -1.65 -16.13
C SER A 319 -24.98 -1.22 -15.46
N VAL A 320 -24.43 -2.05 -14.56
CA VAL A 320 -23.09 -1.85 -13.97
C VAL A 320 -22.01 -1.83 -15.05
N THR A 321 -22.03 -2.83 -15.93
CA THR A 321 -21.04 -3.01 -17.00
C THR A 321 -21.08 -1.83 -17.99
N TRP A 322 -22.26 -1.37 -18.35
CA TRP A 322 -22.48 -0.27 -19.28
C TRP A 322 -22.09 1.10 -18.68
N VAL A 323 -22.44 1.38 -17.41
CA VAL A 323 -22.00 2.62 -16.73
C VAL A 323 -20.48 2.66 -16.61
N ALA A 324 -19.85 1.52 -16.33
CA ALA A 324 -18.39 1.41 -16.38
C ALA A 324 -17.86 1.75 -17.78
N MET A 325 -18.38 1.10 -18.83
CA MET A 325 -17.92 1.31 -20.22
C MET A 325 -18.18 2.73 -20.76
N SER A 326 -19.30 3.39 -20.41
CA SER A 326 -19.62 4.75 -20.86
C SER A 326 -18.67 5.80 -20.26
N PHE A 327 -18.21 5.58 -19.03
CA PHE A 327 -17.14 6.36 -18.38
C PHE A 327 -15.81 6.17 -19.12
N PHE A 328 -15.48 4.94 -19.52
CA PHE A 328 -14.29 4.63 -20.31
C PHE A 328 -14.33 5.17 -21.75
N ASN A 329 -15.51 5.23 -22.39
CA ASN A 329 -15.64 5.79 -23.74
C ASN A 329 -15.50 7.32 -23.79
N LYS A 330 -15.88 8.03 -22.72
CA LYS A 330 -15.56 9.47 -22.56
C LYS A 330 -14.05 9.69 -22.40
N LEU A 331 -13.36 8.78 -21.72
CA LEU A 331 -11.89 8.76 -21.65
C LEU A 331 -11.26 8.38 -23.01
N ALA A 332 -11.85 7.45 -23.75
CA ALA A 332 -11.37 7.00 -25.06
C ALA A 332 -11.51 8.08 -26.15
N ASN A 333 -12.61 8.84 -26.21
CA ASN A 333 -12.75 9.97 -27.12
C ASN A 333 -11.80 11.15 -26.77
N LEU A 334 -11.35 11.25 -25.52
CA LEU A 334 -10.27 12.16 -25.12
C LEU A 334 -8.88 11.61 -25.53
N ALA A 335 -8.74 10.28 -25.55
CA ALA A 335 -7.53 9.54 -25.89
C ALA A 335 -7.38 9.27 -27.40
N GLU A 336 -8.41 9.42 -28.23
CA GLU A 336 -8.35 9.40 -29.72
C GLU A 336 -7.39 10.48 -30.27
N ARG A 337 -6.84 11.36 -29.42
CA ARG A 337 -5.74 12.27 -29.74
C ARG A 337 -4.33 11.67 -29.60
N LEU A 338 -4.15 10.42 -29.17
CA LEU A 338 -2.82 9.77 -29.07
C LEU A 338 -2.88 8.25 -29.37
N PRO A 339 -2.00 7.71 -30.24
CA PRO A 339 -2.16 6.35 -30.79
C PRO A 339 -1.87 5.16 -29.85
N GLU A 340 -1.37 5.38 -28.63
CA GLU A 340 -0.78 4.31 -27.80
C GLU A 340 -1.68 3.78 -26.66
N GLY A 341 -2.85 4.38 -26.40
CA GLY A 341 -3.61 4.16 -25.15
C GLY A 341 -4.65 3.03 -25.11
N ILE A 342 -5.07 2.48 -26.26
CA ILE A 342 -6.25 1.58 -26.34
C ILE A 342 -5.93 0.17 -25.82
N HIS A 343 -4.71 -0.34 -26.02
CA HIS A 343 -4.32 -1.68 -25.59
C HIS A 343 -4.09 -1.76 -24.07
N HIS A 344 -3.50 -0.72 -23.46
CA HIS A 344 -3.16 -0.70 -22.04
C HIS A 344 -4.41 -0.64 -21.14
N ALA A 345 -5.42 0.16 -21.50
CA ALA A 345 -6.64 0.32 -20.71
C ALA A 345 -7.52 -0.95 -20.71
N ARG A 346 -7.64 -1.62 -21.86
CA ARG A 346 -8.30 -2.93 -21.97
C ARG A 346 -7.56 -3.99 -21.15
N ASP A 347 -6.23 -3.96 -21.19
CA ASP A 347 -5.39 -4.88 -20.44
C ASP A 347 -5.36 -4.62 -18.93
N GLU A 348 -5.68 -3.42 -18.46
CA GLU A 348 -5.88 -3.18 -17.04
C GLU A 348 -7.26 -3.66 -16.58
N MET A 349 -8.31 -3.41 -17.38
CA MET A 349 -9.70 -3.72 -17.03
C MET A 349 -10.00 -5.21 -16.90
N ILE A 350 -9.51 -6.05 -17.82
CA ILE A 350 -9.76 -7.52 -17.77
C ILE A 350 -8.99 -8.14 -16.57
N GLY A 351 -8.00 -7.45 -16.01
CA GLY A 351 -7.09 -7.95 -14.97
C GLY A 351 -7.68 -7.73 -13.58
N ILE A 352 -8.78 -6.97 -13.53
CA ILE A 352 -9.65 -6.78 -12.38
C ILE A 352 -10.57 -8.00 -12.22
N LEU A 353 -10.95 -8.66 -13.31
CA LEU A 353 -11.87 -9.82 -13.32
C LEU A 353 -11.14 -11.18 -13.22
N ASN A 354 -9.91 -11.27 -13.73
CA ASN A 354 -9.03 -12.43 -13.54
C ASN A 354 -7.59 -11.93 -13.25
N PRO A 355 -7.16 -11.91 -11.97
CA PRO A 355 -5.83 -11.44 -11.55
C PRO A 355 -4.68 -12.21 -12.20
N ASN A 356 -4.92 -13.47 -12.58
CA ASN A 356 -3.96 -14.39 -13.18
C ASN A 356 -4.15 -14.57 -14.68
N ARG A 357 -4.91 -13.70 -15.37
CA ARG A 357 -5.25 -13.94 -16.79
C ARG A 357 -4.06 -14.00 -17.76
N ARG A 358 -2.90 -13.48 -17.35
CA ARG A 358 -1.62 -13.59 -18.09
C ARG A 358 -0.88 -14.89 -17.78
N HIS A 359 -1.62 -15.86 -17.24
CA HIS A 359 -1.25 -17.25 -17.08
C HIS A 359 -2.28 -18.14 -17.78
N ASP A 360 -3.09 -17.59 -18.70
CA ASP A 360 -4.13 -18.35 -19.40
C ASP A 360 -3.62 -19.00 -20.70
N ASP A 361 -2.57 -18.43 -21.31
CA ASP A 361 -1.92 -18.98 -22.51
C ASP A 361 -1.22 -20.32 -22.19
N PRO A 362 -1.29 -21.33 -23.08
CA PRO A 362 -0.65 -22.62 -22.84
C PRO A 362 0.85 -22.53 -22.56
N GLU A 363 1.56 -21.57 -23.16
CA GLU A 363 2.98 -21.36 -22.90
C GLU A 363 3.22 -20.77 -21.52
N GLU A 364 2.46 -19.74 -21.13
CA GLU A 364 2.56 -19.13 -19.79
C GLU A 364 2.26 -20.17 -18.69
N LYS A 365 1.20 -20.99 -18.86
CA LYS A 365 0.89 -22.12 -17.95
C LYS A 365 2.03 -23.10 -17.80
N ARG A 366 2.75 -23.41 -18.88
CA ARG A 366 3.94 -24.28 -18.82
C ARG A 366 5.06 -23.62 -18.03
N GLN A 367 5.32 -22.34 -18.27
CA GLN A 367 6.36 -21.58 -17.56
C GLN A 367 6.07 -21.50 -16.06
N ASP A 368 4.81 -21.29 -15.68
CA ASP A 368 4.40 -21.28 -14.26
C ASP A 368 4.46 -22.65 -13.62
N ALA A 369 4.09 -23.72 -14.34
CA ALA A 369 4.23 -25.07 -13.84
C ALA A 369 5.70 -25.40 -13.51
N ILE A 370 6.64 -24.98 -14.37
CA ILE A 370 8.08 -25.17 -14.12
C ILE A 370 8.54 -24.39 -12.89
N ARG A 371 8.12 -23.12 -12.74
CA ARG A 371 8.45 -22.31 -11.55
C ARG A 371 7.84 -22.88 -10.28
N ALA A 372 6.58 -23.30 -10.33
CA ALA A 372 5.90 -23.92 -9.20
C ALA A 372 6.61 -25.22 -8.77
N GLU A 373 7.07 -26.03 -9.72
CA GLU A 373 7.87 -27.23 -9.43
C GLU A 373 9.23 -26.88 -8.81
N ILE A 374 9.91 -25.83 -9.30
CA ILE A 374 11.15 -25.32 -8.69
C ILE A 374 10.88 -24.93 -7.24
N ASN A 375 9.89 -24.07 -7.01
CA ASN A 375 9.55 -23.57 -5.69
C ASN A 375 9.18 -24.71 -4.74
N ALA A 376 8.36 -25.66 -5.18
CA ALA A 376 7.97 -26.83 -4.39
C ALA A 376 9.14 -27.76 -4.04
N SER A 377 10.24 -27.73 -4.80
CA SER A 377 11.44 -28.51 -4.53
C SER A 377 12.37 -27.89 -3.48
N HIS A 378 12.16 -26.62 -3.12
CA HIS A 378 13.00 -25.91 -2.16
C HIS A 378 12.29 -25.72 -0.81
N ARG A 379 13.08 -25.58 0.26
CA ARG A 379 12.58 -25.20 1.59
C ARG A 379 11.76 -23.90 1.49
N PHE A 380 10.70 -23.82 2.29
CA PHE A 380 9.73 -22.70 2.34
C PHE A 380 8.92 -22.42 1.06
N GLY A 381 9.08 -23.21 -0.01
CA GLY A 381 8.48 -22.88 -1.30
C GLY A 381 9.18 -21.72 -2.02
N SER A 382 10.47 -21.48 -1.71
CA SER A 382 11.24 -20.37 -2.28
C SER A 382 11.68 -20.63 -3.71
N PHE A 383 11.80 -19.57 -4.52
CA PHE A 383 12.48 -19.65 -5.81
C PHE A 383 13.95 -20.10 -5.71
N ALA A 384 14.58 -19.89 -4.55
CA ALA A 384 15.98 -20.21 -4.29
C ALA A 384 16.13 -21.37 -3.30
N THR A 385 17.10 -22.24 -3.58
CA THR A 385 17.53 -23.32 -2.67
C THR A 385 18.42 -22.78 -1.56
N GLU A 386 18.62 -23.54 -0.48
CA GLU A 386 19.69 -23.23 0.47
C GLU A 386 21.08 -23.32 -0.19
N ARG A 387 21.90 -22.29 -0.03
CA ARG A 387 23.27 -22.23 -0.56
C ARG A 387 24.29 -22.21 0.57
N GLY A 388 25.32 -23.06 0.50
CA GLY A 388 26.48 -22.99 1.39
C GLY A 388 27.57 -22.04 0.88
N GLU A 389 28.71 -22.00 1.57
CA GLU A 389 29.88 -21.21 1.18
C GLU A 389 29.66 -19.69 1.11
N ASN A 390 28.69 -19.17 1.86
CA ASN A 390 28.49 -17.73 2.00
C ASN A 390 29.27 -17.16 3.18
N THR A 391 29.56 -15.87 3.14
CA THR A 391 29.97 -15.09 4.30
C THR A 391 28.98 -13.96 4.47
N VAL A 392 28.31 -13.91 5.62
CA VAL A 392 27.35 -12.86 5.97
C VAL A 392 27.87 -12.07 7.15
N LYS A 393 27.64 -10.76 7.14
CA LYS A 393 27.94 -9.86 8.25
C LYS A 393 26.73 -9.00 8.55
N TRP A 394 26.37 -8.87 9.82
CA TRP A 394 25.34 -7.94 10.27
C TRP A 394 25.91 -6.53 10.55
N HIS A 395 25.08 -5.51 10.37
CA HIS A 395 25.31 -4.12 10.71
C HIS A 395 24.10 -3.60 11.49
N ILE A 396 24.35 -2.91 12.61
CA ILE A 396 23.30 -2.26 13.39
C ILE A 396 23.36 -0.76 13.08
N ASP A 397 22.20 -0.18 12.80
CA ASP A 397 21.97 1.19 12.39
C ASP A 397 22.60 1.60 11.05
N GLY A 398 22.12 2.73 10.51
CA GLY A 398 22.58 3.24 9.21
C GLY A 398 24.03 3.74 9.20
N HIS A 399 24.59 4.13 10.35
CA HIS A 399 25.94 4.69 10.41
C HIS A 399 27.02 3.71 9.92
N ASP A 400 27.05 2.51 10.50
CA ASP A 400 28.04 1.49 10.13
C ASP A 400 27.68 0.86 8.78
N TYR A 401 26.39 0.69 8.51
CA TYR A 401 25.91 0.14 7.24
C TYR A 401 26.27 1.02 6.04
N PHE A 402 25.96 2.32 6.05
CA PHE A 402 26.22 3.20 4.90
C PHE A 402 27.72 3.40 4.65
N TRP A 403 28.55 3.30 5.70
CA TRP A 403 29.99 3.22 5.49
C TRP A 403 30.37 1.97 4.71
N ALA A 404 29.85 0.81 5.08
CA ALA A 404 30.09 -0.45 4.36
C ALA A 404 29.59 -0.36 2.90
N VAL A 405 28.41 0.23 2.67
CA VAL A 405 27.87 0.49 1.35
C VAL A 405 28.80 1.35 0.51
N SER A 406 29.36 2.41 1.10
CA SER A 406 30.28 3.30 0.39
C SER A 406 31.53 2.56 -0.11
N GLU A 407 32.09 1.65 0.69
CA GLU A 407 33.24 0.84 0.27
C GLU A 407 32.86 -0.15 -0.83
N LEU A 408 31.69 -0.77 -0.75
CA LEU A 408 31.23 -1.73 -1.77
C LEU A 408 30.96 -1.04 -3.12
N LEU A 409 30.29 0.11 -3.13
CA LEU A 409 30.04 0.89 -4.35
C LEU A 409 31.34 1.41 -4.97
N ASP A 410 32.30 1.87 -4.17
CA ASP A 410 33.58 2.37 -4.69
C ASP A 410 34.44 1.24 -5.31
N ASN A 411 34.33 0.03 -4.77
CA ASN A 411 35.04 -1.14 -5.28
C ASN A 411 34.40 -1.76 -6.53
N ALA A 412 33.13 -1.48 -6.84
CA ALA A 412 32.42 -2.05 -7.99
C ALA A 412 33.19 -1.83 -9.31
N LYS A 413 33.28 -2.86 -10.17
CA LYS A 413 34.06 -2.80 -11.42
C LYS A 413 33.24 -2.95 -12.70
N GLU A 414 32.05 -3.53 -12.63
CA GLU A 414 31.29 -3.87 -13.85
C GLU A 414 29.92 -3.20 -13.88
N CYS A 415 29.13 -3.39 -12.84
CA CYS A 415 27.85 -2.71 -12.72
C CYS A 415 27.46 -2.49 -11.23
N ILE A 416 26.33 -1.81 -10.96
CA ILE A 416 25.69 -1.64 -9.64
C ILE A 416 24.15 -1.79 -9.82
N PHE A 417 23.46 -2.51 -8.94
CA PHE A 417 22.00 -2.71 -8.96
C PHE A 417 21.45 -2.10 -7.68
N ILE A 418 20.47 -1.21 -7.84
CA ILE A 418 19.85 -0.46 -6.76
C ILE A 418 18.36 -0.70 -6.90
N LEU A 419 17.76 -1.14 -5.79
CA LEU A 419 16.36 -1.47 -5.75
C LEU A 419 15.78 -0.87 -4.49
N ASP A 420 14.95 0.16 -4.65
CA ASP A 420 14.61 1.01 -3.52
C ASP A 420 13.16 1.46 -3.50
N TRP A 421 12.66 1.68 -2.29
CA TRP A 421 11.35 2.29 -2.10
C TRP A 421 11.43 3.79 -2.29
N TRP A 422 12.50 4.39 -1.75
CA TRP A 422 12.66 5.84 -1.78
C TRP A 422 14.12 6.24 -1.76
N LEU A 423 14.66 6.52 -2.96
CA LEU A 423 16.04 6.89 -3.19
C LEU A 423 16.29 8.39 -3.32
N THR A 424 17.13 8.92 -2.43
CA THR A 424 17.64 10.28 -2.45
C THR A 424 19.06 10.30 -3.02
N PRO A 425 19.26 10.75 -4.28
CA PRO A 425 20.58 10.81 -4.88
C PRO A 425 21.61 11.63 -4.09
N GLU A 426 21.15 12.63 -3.35
CA GLU A 426 21.97 13.58 -2.59
C GLU A 426 22.33 13.08 -1.17
N LEU A 427 22.00 11.83 -0.84
CA LEU A 427 22.33 11.21 0.45
C LEU A 427 23.85 11.02 0.61
N TYR A 428 24.41 11.41 1.76
CA TYR A 428 25.79 11.11 2.14
C TYR A 428 25.90 9.76 2.83
N LEU A 429 26.74 8.89 2.26
CA LEU A 429 27.03 7.57 2.79
C LEU A 429 28.06 7.59 3.93
N ARG A 430 28.90 8.64 3.99
CA ARG A 430 29.86 8.89 5.08
C ARG A 430 29.59 10.23 5.72
N ARG A 431 29.76 10.30 7.04
CA ARG A 431 29.48 11.51 7.81
C ARG A 431 30.62 11.85 8.78
N PRO A 432 30.86 13.15 9.04
CA PRO A 432 30.11 14.31 8.55
C PRO A 432 30.35 14.62 7.05
N PRO A 433 29.30 14.99 6.28
CA PRO A 433 29.39 15.32 4.84
C PRO A 433 30.54 16.23 4.42
N ALA A 434 30.87 17.23 5.23
CA ALA A 434 31.92 18.20 4.92
C ALA A 434 33.35 17.61 4.94
N LEU A 435 33.57 16.49 5.63
CA LEU A 435 34.85 15.77 5.58
C LEU A 435 34.89 14.73 4.45
N TYR A 436 33.72 14.38 3.92
CA TYR A 436 33.53 13.29 2.96
C TYR A 436 32.64 13.72 1.78
N PRO A 437 32.84 14.91 1.15
CA PRO A 437 31.96 15.44 0.13
C PRO A 437 31.85 14.55 -1.12
N GLU A 438 32.88 13.75 -1.39
CA GLU A 438 32.99 12.80 -2.50
C GLU A 438 32.19 11.50 -2.30
N TRP A 439 31.65 11.29 -1.09
CA TRP A 439 30.86 10.11 -0.69
C TRP A 439 29.34 10.38 -0.69
N ARG A 440 28.91 11.46 -1.34
CA ARG A 440 27.50 11.63 -1.74
C ARG A 440 27.15 10.59 -2.81
N LEU A 441 25.98 9.96 -2.68
CA LEU A 441 25.61 8.79 -3.48
C LEU A 441 25.68 9.08 -4.99
N ASP A 442 25.07 10.16 -5.45
CA ASP A 442 25.10 10.60 -6.85
C ASP A 442 26.53 10.80 -7.39
N ARG A 443 27.42 11.44 -6.63
CA ARG A 443 28.83 11.67 -7.00
C ARG A 443 29.60 10.36 -7.11
N LEU A 444 29.39 9.45 -6.17
CA LEU A 444 29.98 8.13 -6.19
C LEU A 444 29.48 7.36 -7.43
N LEU A 445 28.17 7.31 -7.67
CA LEU A 445 27.60 6.63 -8.83
C LEU A 445 28.07 7.24 -10.16
N LYS A 446 28.15 8.57 -10.28
CA LYS A 446 28.72 9.27 -11.45
C LYS A 446 30.17 8.85 -11.68
N ARG A 447 31.02 8.91 -10.65
CA ARG A 447 32.43 8.49 -10.72
C ARG A 447 32.58 7.03 -11.15
N LYS A 448 31.74 6.13 -10.63
CA LYS A 448 31.73 4.72 -11.05
C LYS A 448 31.27 4.56 -12.50
N ALA A 449 30.25 5.30 -12.92
CA ALA A 449 29.75 5.27 -14.28
C ALA A 449 30.79 5.79 -15.30
N GLU A 450 31.57 6.82 -14.95
CA GLU A 450 32.71 7.32 -15.73
C GLU A 450 33.86 6.30 -15.83
N GLN A 451 34.01 5.43 -14.83
CA GLN A 451 34.95 4.30 -14.85
C GLN A 451 34.43 3.09 -15.66
N GLY A 452 33.27 3.21 -16.30
CA GLY A 452 32.67 2.16 -17.11
C GLY A 452 31.69 1.23 -16.38
N VAL A 453 31.38 1.49 -15.11
CA VAL A 453 30.42 0.71 -14.33
C VAL A 453 28.98 1.02 -14.79
N LYS A 454 28.19 0.01 -15.16
CA LYS A 454 26.76 0.21 -15.47
C LYS A 454 25.96 0.36 -14.17
N VAL A 455 25.15 1.39 -14.00
CA VAL A 455 24.32 1.53 -12.79
C VAL A 455 22.86 1.36 -13.17
N LEU A 456 22.19 0.35 -12.60
CA LEU A 456 20.80 0.02 -12.90
C LEU A 456 19.96 0.19 -11.64
N VAL A 457 19.00 1.09 -11.71
CA VAL A 457 18.18 1.50 -10.58
C VAL A 457 16.71 1.21 -10.88
N ILE A 458 15.99 0.61 -9.93
CA ILE A 458 14.52 0.61 -9.93
C ILE A 458 14.08 1.25 -8.62
N VAL A 459 13.29 2.32 -8.73
CA VAL A 459 12.64 2.95 -7.58
C VAL A 459 11.13 2.79 -7.65
N TYR A 460 10.47 2.72 -6.49
CA TYR A 460 9.02 2.78 -6.45
C TYR A 460 8.51 4.10 -7.03
N LYS A 461 7.49 4.02 -7.90
CA LYS A 461 6.78 5.22 -8.38
C LYS A 461 5.67 5.52 -7.39
N GLU A 462 5.69 6.66 -6.72
CA GLU A 462 4.68 7.04 -5.75
C GLU A 462 3.36 7.53 -6.38
N VAL A 463 2.26 7.41 -5.63
CA VAL A 463 1.03 8.18 -5.87
C VAL A 463 1.26 9.57 -5.30
N THR A 464 1.52 10.54 -6.17
CA THR A 464 1.91 11.91 -5.77
C THR A 464 0.88 12.65 -4.91
N GLN A 465 -0.37 12.17 -4.84
CA GLN A 465 -1.41 12.72 -3.97
C GLN A 465 -1.29 12.26 -2.50
N THR A 466 -0.61 11.14 -2.23
CA THR A 466 -0.54 10.51 -0.90
C THR A 466 0.88 10.45 -0.36
N MET A 467 1.90 10.68 -1.19
CA MET A 467 3.32 10.57 -0.82
C MET A 467 4.19 11.57 -1.59
N THR A 468 5.20 12.12 -0.92
CA THR A 468 6.07 13.22 -1.40
C THR A 468 7.51 12.81 -1.73
N MET A 469 7.77 11.50 -1.81
CA MET A 469 9.09 10.89 -2.08
C MET A 469 9.78 11.37 -3.37
N SER A 470 9.00 11.90 -4.33
CA SER A 470 9.47 12.46 -5.60
C SER A 470 10.39 11.54 -6.41
N SER A 471 10.02 10.26 -6.62
CA SER A 471 10.81 9.33 -7.45
C SER A 471 11.12 9.85 -8.85
N LYS A 472 10.31 10.80 -9.35
CA LYS A 472 10.55 11.52 -10.61
C LYS A 472 11.86 12.30 -10.56
N HIS A 473 12.14 13.00 -9.45
CA HIS A 473 13.40 13.70 -9.22
C HIS A 473 14.56 12.72 -9.29
N THR A 474 14.50 11.64 -8.51
CA THR A 474 15.51 10.58 -8.49
C THR A 474 15.84 10.05 -9.88
N LYS A 475 14.84 9.71 -10.69
CA LYS A 475 15.06 9.24 -12.07
C LYS A 475 15.74 10.29 -12.93
N SER A 476 15.20 11.51 -12.94
CA SER A 476 15.71 12.60 -13.77
C SER A 476 17.14 13.00 -13.39
N TRP A 477 17.43 13.06 -12.09
CA TRP A 477 18.77 13.37 -11.56
C TRP A 477 19.77 12.29 -11.96
N LEU A 478 19.52 11.03 -11.60
CA LEU A 478 20.46 9.94 -11.84
C LEU A 478 20.74 9.69 -13.32
N GLU A 479 19.71 9.72 -14.19
CA GLU A 479 19.89 9.57 -15.64
C GLU A 479 20.59 10.78 -16.28
N GLY A 480 20.54 11.96 -15.64
CA GLY A 480 21.26 13.16 -16.08
C GLY A 480 22.77 13.10 -15.82
N LEU A 481 23.23 12.29 -14.85
CA LEU A 481 24.64 12.24 -14.46
C LEU A 481 25.53 11.56 -15.51
N HIS A 482 25.10 10.43 -16.07
CA HIS A 482 25.90 9.67 -17.05
C HIS A 482 25.03 8.64 -17.84
N PRO A 483 25.27 8.40 -19.15
CA PRO A 483 24.49 7.44 -19.96
C PRO A 483 24.54 5.97 -19.49
N SER A 484 25.54 5.62 -18.67
CA SER A 484 25.65 4.28 -18.08
C SER A 484 24.74 4.08 -16.87
N ILE A 485 24.09 5.14 -16.37
CA ILE A 485 23.13 5.10 -15.27
C ILE A 485 21.71 5.06 -15.86
N VAL A 486 20.93 4.04 -15.49
CA VAL A 486 19.57 3.83 -15.99
C VAL A 486 18.63 3.65 -14.81
N CYS A 487 17.54 4.44 -14.75
CA CYS A 487 16.59 4.40 -13.64
C CYS A 487 15.15 4.13 -14.11
N MET A 488 14.57 3.02 -13.68
CA MET A 488 13.17 2.67 -13.90
C MET A 488 12.31 3.04 -12.69
N ARG A 489 11.04 3.39 -12.95
CA ARG A 489 10.05 3.64 -11.90
C ARG A 489 8.83 2.75 -12.10
N HIS A 490 8.40 2.03 -11.07
CA HIS A 490 7.30 1.08 -11.17
C HIS A 490 6.54 0.97 -9.82
N PRO A 491 5.21 0.77 -9.81
CA PRO A 491 4.26 0.61 -10.93
C PRO A 491 3.67 1.93 -11.45
N ASP A 492 3.03 1.93 -12.62
CA ASP A 492 2.27 3.11 -13.07
C ASP A 492 0.89 3.17 -12.41
N HIS A 493 0.62 4.28 -11.72
CA HIS A 493 -0.67 4.53 -11.09
C HIS A 493 -1.59 5.34 -12.01
N ILE A 494 -2.88 4.99 -11.99
CA ILE A 494 -3.96 5.82 -12.57
C ILE A 494 -3.93 7.19 -11.87
N GLY A 495 -3.56 8.26 -12.60
CA GLY A 495 -3.61 9.65 -12.11
C GLY A 495 -2.29 10.41 -11.93
N SER A 496 -1.13 9.89 -12.36
CA SER A 496 0.14 10.65 -12.32
C SER A 496 0.22 11.75 -13.41
N LYS A 497 0.56 12.98 -13.01
CA LYS A 497 0.54 14.22 -13.84
C LYS A 497 1.32 14.08 -15.16
N GLY A 498 0.53 13.95 -16.21
CA GLY A 498 0.87 13.71 -17.61
C GLY A 498 -0.41 13.35 -18.37
N ALA A 499 -1.36 12.71 -17.68
CA ALA A 499 -2.77 12.70 -18.03
C ALA A 499 -3.48 13.93 -17.40
N LEU A 500 -3.90 14.87 -18.26
CA LEU A 500 -4.86 15.98 -18.11
C LEU A 500 -5.13 16.64 -16.73
N LYS A 501 -5.08 17.98 -16.75
CA LYS A 501 -5.49 18.96 -15.71
C LYS A 501 -6.98 18.82 -15.26
N PRO A 502 -7.39 19.46 -14.14
CA PRO A 502 -8.06 18.80 -13.02
C PRO A 502 -9.57 19.02 -12.97
N SER A 503 -10.32 17.93 -13.03
CA SER A 503 -11.64 17.81 -12.42
C SER A 503 -11.97 16.32 -12.36
N ILE A 504 -12.59 15.87 -11.26
CA ILE A 504 -12.89 14.47 -10.90
C ILE A 504 -11.80 13.82 -10.01
N ARG A 505 -11.94 14.02 -8.70
CA ARG A 505 -11.37 13.13 -7.66
C ARG A 505 -12.12 11.81 -7.71
N LEU A 506 -11.43 10.72 -8.05
CA LEU A 506 -11.91 9.34 -7.94
C LEU A 506 -11.47 8.80 -6.58
N ASN A 507 -12.44 8.57 -5.69
CA ASN A 507 -12.29 7.74 -4.50
C ASN A 507 -13.17 6.51 -4.72
N SER A 508 -12.54 5.36 -5.01
CA SER A 508 -13.20 4.06 -5.12
C SER A 508 -12.27 2.96 -4.59
N GLY A 509 -12.66 2.37 -3.45
CA GLY A 509 -11.96 1.35 -2.66
C GLY A 509 -11.89 -0.07 -3.26
N ARG A 510 -11.81 -0.21 -4.59
CA ARG A 510 -11.31 -1.44 -5.24
C ARG A 510 -10.11 -1.18 -6.17
N ILE A 511 -9.65 0.06 -6.26
CA ILE A 511 -8.47 0.49 -7.04
C ILE A 511 -7.18 0.44 -6.19
N THR A 512 -7.29 0.18 -4.89
CA THR A 512 -6.16 0.09 -3.94
C THR A 512 -5.36 -1.21 -3.98
N ARG A 513 -5.74 -2.23 -4.77
CA ARG A 513 -4.91 -3.44 -4.95
C ARG A 513 -3.67 -3.22 -5.82
N ARG A 514 -3.52 -2.08 -6.49
CA ARG A 514 -2.40 -1.86 -7.44
C ARG A 514 -1.60 -0.57 -7.25
N SER A 515 -1.92 0.28 -6.27
CA SER A 515 -1.38 1.65 -6.29
C SER A 515 -0.75 2.23 -5.02
N LEU A 516 -0.58 1.48 -3.94
CA LEU A 516 0.21 1.95 -2.79
C LEU A 516 1.11 0.82 -2.31
N LEU A 517 2.23 0.61 -3.01
CA LEU A 517 3.04 -0.61 -2.83
C LEU A 517 4.48 -0.24 -2.55
N SER A 518 4.96 -0.45 -1.32
CA SER A 518 6.33 -0.15 -0.95
C SER A 518 7.23 -1.22 -1.55
N THR A 519 8.43 -0.85 -1.93
CA THR A 519 9.47 -1.82 -2.24
C THR A 519 10.69 -1.46 -1.45
N THR A 520 10.62 -1.65 -0.14
CA THR A 520 11.83 -1.51 0.66
C THR A 520 12.67 -2.73 0.32
N ILE A 521 13.81 -2.54 -0.35
CA ILE A 521 14.70 -3.65 -0.66
C ILE A 521 16.00 -3.40 0.08
N THR A 522 16.13 -4.15 1.17
CA THR A 522 17.29 -4.16 2.05
C THR A 522 17.91 -5.56 2.10
N PRO A 523 18.51 -6.05 1.01
CA PRO A 523 19.66 -6.93 1.13
C PRO A 523 20.88 -6.27 0.53
N ALA A 524 21.94 -6.11 1.32
CA ALA A 524 23.21 -5.68 0.78
C ALA A 524 23.94 -6.86 0.14
N LEU A 525 24.09 -6.80 -1.18
CA LEU A 525 24.97 -7.68 -1.94
C LEU A 525 26.39 -7.11 -1.96
N VAL A 526 27.38 -8.00 -1.90
CA VAL A 526 28.65 -7.69 -2.56
C VAL A 526 28.44 -7.65 -4.06
N ASP A 527 28.96 -6.56 -4.62
CA ASP A 527 28.80 -5.94 -5.93
C ASP A 527 27.50 -5.18 -6.26
N TRP A 528 26.44 -5.12 -5.44
CA TRP A 528 25.20 -4.41 -5.87
C TRP A 528 24.29 -3.92 -4.73
N ILE A 529 24.38 -2.66 -4.29
CA ILE A 529 23.64 -2.18 -3.11
C ILE A 529 22.70 -1.02 -3.42
N SER A 530 21.48 -1.14 -2.90
CA SER A 530 20.52 -0.04 -2.76
C SER A 530 20.81 0.88 -1.58
N ALA A 531 20.52 2.17 -1.73
CA ALA A 531 20.98 3.18 -0.78
C ALA A 531 19.90 4.20 -0.41
N SER A 532 18.88 3.84 0.38
CA SER A 532 18.08 4.87 1.07
C SER A 532 16.90 4.39 1.93
N GLY A 533 16.72 5.12 3.03
CA GLY A 533 15.51 5.91 3.26
C GLY A 533 15.97 7.28 3.79
N ALA A 534 15.35 8.40 3.41
CA ALA A 534 15.67 9.66 4.09
C ALA A 534 15.16 9.56 5.55
N GLY A 535 16.03 9.87 6.50
CA GLY A 535 15.82 9.62 7.94
C GLY A 535 16.55 8.39 8.52
N THR A 536 17.07 7.49 7.70
CA THR A 536 17.65 6.18 8.12
C THR A 536 19.07 6.27 8.73
N LEU A 537 19.46 7.37 9.36
CA LEU A 537 20.84 7.49 9.82
C LEU A 537 20.98 8.00 11.24
N ILE A 538 20.81 7.05 12.16
CA ILE A 538 20.83 7.30 13.59
C ILE A 538 21.38 6.07 14.29
N ARG A 539 22.47 6.28 15.04
CA ARG A 539 22.94 5.42 16.13
C ARG A 539 22.07 5.69 17.35
N ILE A 540 21.92 4.79 18.33
CA ILE A 540 21.32 5.15 19.64
C ILE A 540 21.93 6.43 20.25
N LEU A 541 23.19 6.73 19.91
CA LEU A 541 23.95 7.90 20.35
C LEU A 541 23.96 9.11 19.42
N SER A 542 23.38 9.03 18.23
CA SER A 542 23.37 10.22 17.39
C SER A 542 22.28 11.15 17.93
N PRO A 543 22.66 12.31 18.49
CA PRO A 543 21.84 13.02 19.45
C PRO A 543 20.45 13.34 18.89
N MET A 544 19.43 13.25 19.75
CA MET A 544 18.10 13.72 19.38
C MET A 544 18.14 15.23 19.15
N CYS A 545 19.01 15.91 19.89
CA CYS A 545 19.29 17.33 19.75
C CYS A 545 20.65 17.52 19.10
N THR A 546 20.69 17.79 17.80
CA THR A 546 21.95 18.02 17.08
C THR A 546 22.49 19.45 17.24
N GLN A 547 22.25 20.07 18.39
CA GLN A 547 22.67 21.43 18.74
C GLN A 547 23.80 21.36 19.78
N PRO A 548 25.05 21.24 19.34
CA PRO A 548 26.19 21.11 20.24
C PRO A 548 26.75 22.47 20.69
N THR A 549 27.78 22.39 21.54
CA THR A 549 28.73 23.48 21.76
C THR A 549 29.50 23.82 20.48
N PHE A 550 30.13 24.98 20.44
CA PHE A 550 30.28 25.81 19.25
C PHE A 550 31.31 25.37 18.21
N HIS A 551 32.39 24.69 18.58
CA HIS A 551 33.28 23.98 17.66
C HIS A 551 32.56 22.83 16.96
N ALA A 552 31.61 22.21 17.66
CA ALA A 552 30.71 21.21 17.11
C ALA A 552 29.47 21.84 16.45
N LEU A 553 29.08 23.09 16.73
CA LEU A 553 27.96 23.77 16.06
C LEU A 553 28.29 23.91 14.57
N CYS A 554 29.58 24.08 14.26
CA CYS A 554 30.10 24.04 12.90
C CYS A 554 30.51 22.64 12.42
N PHE A 555 30.40 21.58 13.23
CA PHE A 555 30.73 20.18 12.89
C PHE A 555 29.48 19.26 12.78
N LEU A 556 28.39 19.62 13.45
CA LEU A 556 27.09 18.94 13.50
C LEU A 556 26.03 19.73 12.72
N ALA A 557 26.10 21.06 12.64
CA ALA A 557 25.47 21.73 11.50
C ALA A 557 26.24 21.51 10.19
N ARG A 558 27.31 20.67 10.20
CA ARG A 558 27.81 19.91 9.04
C ARG A 558 27.16 18.52 8.87
N ILE A 559 26.16 18.12 9.68
CA ILE A 559 25.48 16.80 9.67
C ILE A 559 23.95 16.89 9.41
N THR A 560 23.29 18.05 9.50
CA THR A 560 21.88 18.12 9.96
C THR A 560 20.80 18.73 9.05
N THR A 561 20.87 18.68 7.73
CA THR A 561 19.70 19.09 6.90
C THR A 561 18.70 18.00 6.57
N MET A 562 18.87 16.79 7.10
CA MET A 562 17.78 15.80 7.10
C MET A 562 17.30 15.55 8.53
N LEU A 563 16.94 16.64 9.23
CA LEU A 563 16.27 16.57 10.52
C LEU A 563 14.77 16.63 10.28
N GLU A 564 14.14 15.47 10.21
CA GLU A 564 12.68 15.41 10.25
C GLU A 564 12.24 14.36 11.26
N SER A 565 11.32 14.76 12.14
CA SER A 565 10.56 13.84 12.95
C SER A 565 9.29 13.54 12.17
N VAL A 566 9.19 12.30 11.65
CA VAL A 566 8.06 11.87 10.82
C VAL A 566 6.76 11.91 11.61
N THR A 567 6.79 11.84 12.95
CA THR A 567 5.60 12.05 13.81
C THR A 567 5.14 13.50 13.85
N ASN A 568 6.05 14.47 13.64
CA ASN A 568 5.75 15.90 13.68
C ASN A 568 5.44 16.50 12.31
N SER A 569 6.12 16.04 11.25
CA SER A 569 5.90 16.48 9.85
C SER A 569 6.36 15.41 8.87
N ASP A 570 5.64 15.27 7.75
CA ASP A 570 6.07 14.46 6.61
C ASP A 570 7.06 15.22 5.73
N PHE A 571 7.84 14.50 4.93
CA PHE A 571 8.83 15.09 4.02
C PHE A 571 8.15 15.97 2.99
N GLN A 572 8.62 17.20 2.79
CA GLN A 572 8.09 18.10 1.76
C GLN A 572 9.21 18.66 0.91
N THR A 573 9.00 18.73 -0.41
CA THR A 573 9.98 19.29 -1.37
C THR A 573 11.37 18.65 -1.26
N VAL A 574 11.48 17.31 -1.36
CA VAL A 574 12.72 16.53 -1.16
C VAL A 574 13.91 16.92 -2.04
N TYR A 575 13.67 17.64 -3.14
CA TYR A 575 14.72 18.23 -3.99
C TYR A 575 15.38 19.47 -3.36
N ASN A 576 14.79 20.05 -2.31
CA ASN A 576 15.37 21.09 -1.46
C ASN A 576 16.08 20.45 -0.25
N TYR A 577 16.99 19.52 -0.49
CA TYR A 577 17.64 18.68 0.52
C TYR A 577 18.48 19.43 1.57
N ALA A 578 18.74 20.73 1.35
CA ALA A 578 19.41 21.60 2.32
C ALA A 578 18.43 22.41 3.19
N SER A 579 17.12 22.35 2.93
CA SER A 579 16.08 23.08 3.69
C SER A 579 15.52 22.26 4.84
N ASN A 580 15.14 22.95 5.93
CA ASN A 580 14.63 22.31 7.14
C ASN A 580 13.14 22.63 7.33
N ALA A 581 12.31 21.58 7.37
CA ALA A 581 10.88 21.71 7.67
C ALA A 581 10.61 21.98 9.18
N LEU A 582 11.43 21.39 10.06
CA LEU A 582 11.36 21.56 11.52
C LEU A 582 12.55 22.36 12.05
N SER A 583 12.32 23.15 13.10
CA SER A 583 13.39 23.92 13.75
C SER A 583 14.18 23.04 14.72
N SER A 584 15.48 22.87 14.46
CA SER A 584 16.41 22.17 15.35
C SER A 584 16.65 22.89 16.68
N LEU A 585 16.18 24.14 16.82
CA LEU A 585 16.24 24.93 18.06
C LEU A 585 15.10 24.57 19.04
N GLU A 586 14.05 23.88 18.56
CA GLU A 586 12.85 23.62 19.35
C GLU A 586 12.41 22.16 19.31
N SER A 587 13.03 21.30 18.51
CA SER A 587 12.58 19.92 18.33
C SER A 587 13.76 18.96 18.25
N GLY A 588 13.68 17.89 19.04
CA GLY A 588 14.52 16.73 18.84
C GLY A 588 14.12 16.01 17.55
N ARG A 589 15.10 15.50 16.79
CA ARG A 589 14.80 14.57 15.70
C ARG A 589 14.35 13.23 16.27
N MET A 590 13.63 12.46 15.48
CA MET A 590 13.26 11.08 15.81
C MET A 590 14.41 10.13 15.45
N PRO A 591 15.04 9.44 16.42
CA PRO A 591 16.00 8.38 16.13
C PRO A 591 15.46 7.26 15.27
N TRP A 592 16.32 6.64 14.46
CA TRP A 592 15.98 5.59 13.50
C TRP A 592 16.87 4.38 13.74
N HIS A 593 16.29 3.33 14.30
CA HIS A 593 16.98 2.07 14.59
C HIS A 593 16.65 1.03 13.53
N ASP A 594 17.66 0.37 12.97
CA ASP A 594 17.47 -0.63 11.92
C ASP A 594 18.64 -1.63 11.89
N VAL A 595 18.47 -2.78 11.24
CA VAL A 595 19.50 -3.83 11.15
C VAL A 595 19.63 -4.32 9.71
N HIS A 596 20.87 -4.42 9.24
CA HIS A 596 21.23 -4.72 7.86
C HIS A 596 22.27 -5.85 7.79
N MET A 597 22.50 -6.40 6.59
CA MET A 597 23.57 -7.38 6.34
C MET A 597 24.35 -7.06 5.07
N THR A 598 25.64 -7.39 5.04
CA THR A 598 26.44 -7.52 3.82
C THR A 598 26.79 -9.00 3.57
N ILE A 599 26.80 -9.43 2.31
CA ILE A 599 27.00 -10.85 1.94
C ILE A 599 27.89 -11.06 0.71
N THR A 600 28.81 -12.01 0.81
CA THR A 600 29.51 -12.63 -0.34
C THR A 600 29.15 -14.11 -0.44
N GLY A 601 29.28 -14.66 -1.64
CA GLY A 601 29.12 -16.10 -1.89
C GLY A 601 27.98 -16.41 -2.85
N PRO A 602 27.64 -17.70 -3.01
CA PRO A 602 26.69 -18.15 -4.04
C PRO A 602 25.29 -17.54 -3.95
N SER A 603 24.78 -17.24 -2.75
CA SER A 603 23.43 -16.64 -2.56
C SER A 603 23.27 -15.24 -3.14
N VAL A 604 24.38 -14.55 -3.44
CA VAL A 604 24.41 -13.29 -4.20
C VAL A 604 23.72 -13.47 -5.56
N LEU A 605 23.84 -14.64 -6.18
CA LEU A 605 23.23 -14.93 -7.48
C LEU A 605 21.70 -14.98 -7.43
N ASP A 606 21.15 -15.50 -6.33
CA ASP A 606 19.70 -15.61 -6.16
C ASP A 606 19.09 -14.21 -5.96
N ILE A 607 19.74 -13.34 -5.19
CA ILE A 607 19.30 -11.94 -5.03
C ILE A 607 19.43 -11.18 -6.37
N ALA A 608 20.49 -11.43 -7.14
CA ALA A 608 20.63 -10.86 -8.48
C ALA A 608 19.55 -11.36 -9.44
N GLN A 609 19.18 -12.64 -9.38
CA GLN A 609 18.05 -13.17 -10.13
C GLN A 609 16.73 -12.47 -9.76
N HIS A 610 16.48 -12.24 -8.47
CA HIS A 610 15.31 -11.45 -8.04
C HIS A 610 15.29 -10.05 -8.69
N PHE A 611 16.41 -9.34 -8.67
CA PHE A 611 16.51 -8.03 -9.35
C PHE A 611 16.27 -8.13 -10.86
N ILE A 612 16.90 -9.10 -11.53
CA ILE A 612 16.84 -9.27 -12.99
C ILE A 612 15.44 -9.66 -13.45
N GLU A 613 14.77 -10.56 -12.74
CA GLU A 613 13.38 -10.90 -13.00
C GLU A 613 12.49 -9.66 -12.92
N ARG A 614 12.64 -8.85 -11.87
CA ARG A 614 11.91 -7.58 -11.74
C ARG A 614 12.25 -6.59 -12.84
N TRP A 615 13.54 -6.40 -13.14
CA TRP A 615 14.02 -5.48 -14.17
C TRP A 615 13.46 -5.83 -15.54
N ASN A 616 13.59 -7.09 -15.93
CA ASN A 616 13.11 -7.57 -17.23
C ASN A 616 11.58 -7.51 -17.31
N GLU A 617 10.86 -7.73 -16.22
CA GLU A 617 9.41 -7.59 -16.20
C GLU A 617 8.96 -6.13 -16.33
N VAL A 618 9.57 -5.21 -15.57
CA VAL A 618 9.30 -3.76 -15.71
C VAL A 618 9.67 -3.27 -17.10
N LYS A 619 10.79 -3.76 -17.67
CA LYS A 619 11.16 -3.48 -19.06
C LYS A 619 10.09 -3.99 -20.02
N LYS A 620 9.66 -5.26 -19.91
CA LYS A 620 8.62 -5.86 -20.74
C LYS A 620 7.32 -5.05 -20.69
N ARG A 621 6.89 -4.61 -19.50
CA ARG A 621 5.62 -3.90 -19.28
C ARG A 621 5.63 -2.44 -19.75
N LYS A 622 6.72 -1.72 -19.48
CA LYS A 622 6.73 -0.24 -19.55
C LYS A 622 7.87 0.34 -20.40
N TYR A 623 9.01 -0.33 -20.46
CA TYR A 623 10.20 0.19 -21.15
C TYR A 623 10.63 -0.69 -22.34
N ARG A 624 9.67 -1.38 -22.97
CA ARG A 624 9.92 -2.38 -24.03
C ARG A 624 10.67 -1.75 -25.19
N ASP A 625 10.15 -0.62 -25.66
CA ASP A 625 10.66 0.10 -26.83
C ASP A 625 11.70 1.16 -26.47
N LYS A 626 12.22 1.16 -25.23
CA LYS A 626 13.28 2.06 -24.79
C LYS A 626 14.64 1.35 -24.95
N PRO A 627 15.43 1.65 -25.99
CA PRO A 627 16.68 0.92 -26.28
C PRO A 627 17.78 1.18 -25.25
N HIS A 628 17.77 2.34 -24.59
CA HIS A 628 18.74 2.67 -23.54
C HIS A 628 18.55 1.84 -22.26
N VAL A 629 17.37 1.23 -22.07
CA VAL A 629 17.10 0.30 -20.97
C VAL A 629 17.47 -1.11 -21.45
N PRO A 630 18.58 -1.73 -20.99
CA PRO A 630 19.01 -3.04 -21.47
C PRO A 630 18.07 -4.16 -21.00
N TRP A 631 17.98 -5.27 -21.76
CA TRP A 631 17.59 -6.56 -21.18
C TRP A 631 18.76 -7.12 -20.38
N LEU A 632 18.49 -7.90 -19.33
CA LEU A 632 19.53 -8.52 -18.51
C LEU A 632 19.49 -10.05 -18.62
N ALA A 633 20.65 -10.67 -18.73
CA ALA A 633 20.80 -12.13 -18.65
C ALA A 633 20.91 -12.57 -17.20
N LEU A 634 20.40 -13.77 -16.86
CA LEU A 634 20.60 -14.34 -15.53
C LEU A 634 22.09 -14.63 -15.30
N PRO A 635 22.64 -14.31 -14.13
CA PRO A 635 24.08 -14.31 -13.87
C PRO A 635 24.59 -15.70 -13.46
N HIS A 636 23.90 -16.79 -13.81
CA HIS A 636 24.23 -18.14 -13.35
C HIS A 636 25.02 -18.92 -14.41
N ASP A 637 26.21 -19.43 -14.05
CA ASP A 637 27.03 -20.30 -14.91
C ASP A 637 26.61 -21.76 -14.81
N VAL A 638 25.67 -22.14 -15.67
CA VAL A 638 25.13 -23.52 -15.69
C VAL A 638 26.08 -24.54 -16.29
N GLU A 639 27.14 -24.13 -17.00
CA GLU A 639 28.13 -25.09 -17.51
C GLU A 639 28.91 -25.69 -16.34
N ASN A 640 29.19 -24.86 -15.34
CA ASN A 640 29.86 -25.26 -14.11
C ASN A 640 28.90 -25.77 -13.03
N ALA A 641 27.63 -25.34 -13.04
CA ALA A 641 26.61 -25.76 -12.09
C ALA A 641 25.33 -26.26 -12.79
N PRO A 642 25.40 -27.38 -13.53
CA PRO A 642 24.30 -27.86 -14.39
C PRO A 642 23.08 -28.41 -13.62
N ASN A 643 23.21 -28.57 -12.31
CA ASN A 643 22.14 -29.10 -11.45
C ASN A 643 21.36 -27.99 -10.71
N GLU A 644 21.68 -26.71 -10.92
CA GLU A 644 20.95 -25.63 -10.26
C GLU A 644 19.54 -25.46 -10.82
N ALA A 645 18.58 -25.13 -9.96
CA ALA A 645 17.19 -24.94 -10.36
C ALA A 645 17.01 -23.87 -11.44
N VAL A 646 17.88 -22.86 -11.47
CA VAL A 646 17.91 -21.80 -12.49
C VAL A 646 18.12 -22.32 -13.91
N VAL A 647 18.69 -23.53 -14.08
CA VAL A 647 18.84 -24.20 -15.39
C VAL A 647 17.49 -24.39 -16.05
N ARG A 648 16.47 -24.70 -15.24
CA ARG A 648 15.08 -24.89 -15.68
C ARG A 648 14.32 -23.57 -15.78
N HIS A 649 14.92 -22.41 -15.47
CA HIS A 649 14.19 -21.15 -15.47
C HIS A 649 13.63 -20.83 -16.87
N PRO A 650 12.33 -20.59 -17.04
CA PRO A 650 11.69 -20.61 -18.37
C PRO A 650 12.20 -19.54 -19.34
N HIS A 651 12.70 -18.42 -18.85
CA HIS A 651 13.25 -17.34 -19.70
C HIS A 651 14.77 -17.37 -19.84
N ARG A 652 15.47 -18.33 -19.23
CA ARG A 652 16.93 -18.32 -19.15
C ARG A 652 17.58 -18.21 -20.53
N GLU A 653 17.25 -19.10 -21.45
CA GLU A 653 17.87 -19.11 -22.79
C GLU A 653 17.56 -17.85 -23.60
N ALA A 654 16.33 -17.35 -23.50
CA ALA A 654 15.91 -16.14 -24.20
C ALA A 654 16.69 -14.93 -23.68
N TRP A 655 16.77 -14.76 -22.36
CA TRP A 655 17.50 -13.67 -21.72
C TRP A 655 19.01 -13.80 -21.91
N LEU A 656 19.57 -15.00 -21.98
CA LEU A 656 20.99 -15.20 -22.30
C LEU A 656 21.34 -14.69 -23.71
N LYS A 657 20.42 -14.86 -24.68
CA LYS A 657 20.60 -14.45 -26.08
C LYS A 657 20.48 -12.94 -26.29
N ILE A 658 19.59 -12.27 -25.56
CA ILE A 658 19.25 -10.85 -25.78
C ILE A 658 19.77 -9.91 -24.68
N GLY A 659 20.08 -10.46 -23.51
CA GLY A 659 20.41 -9.72 -22.31
C GLY A 659 21.89 -9.38 -22.21
N HIS A 660 22.18 -8.26 -21.57
CA HIS A 660 23.52 -7.91 -21.16
C HIS A 660 24.05 -8.98 -20.19
N GLN A 661 25.22 -9.52 -20.49
CA GLN A 661 25.89 -10.53 -19.68
C GLN A 661 26.89 -9.85 -18.75
N THR A 662 26.83 -10.19 -17.47
CA THR A 662 27.80 -9.75 -16.45
C THR A 662 28.88 -10.82 -16.28
N LYS A 663 30.14 -10.44 -16.05
CA LYS A 663 31.19 -11.45 -15.84
C LYS A 663 31.10 -11.99 -14.42
N GLN A 664 31.08 -13.31 -14.29
CA GLN A 664 31.01 -13.99 -12.99
C GLN A 664 32.41 -14.15 -12.39
N ARG A 665 33.04 -13.03 -12.00
CA ARG A 665 34.44 -13.03 -11.52
C ARG A 665 34.65 -13.72 -10.16
N PHE A 666 33.58 -14.01 -9.42
CA PHE A 666 33.63 -14.75 -8.14
C PHE A 666 33.67 -16.27 -8.31
N LEU A 667 33.40 -16.82 -9.51
CA LEU A 667 33.56 -18.25 -9.83
C LEU A 667 35.00 -18.64 -10.22
N GLY A 668 35.96 -17.71 -10.14
CA GLY A 668 37.38 -18.02 -10.31
C GLY A 668 37.79 -18.40 -11.74
N ARG A 669 37.17 -17.82 -12.78
CA ARG A 669 37.75 -17.95 -14.13
C ARG A 669 39.12 -17.27 -14.16
N PRO A 670 40.16 -17.93 -14.73
CA PRO A 670 41.48 -17.35 -14.91
C PRO A 670 41.45 -16.38 -16.10
N ASP A 671 40.70 -15.29 -16.00
CA ASP A 671 40.75 -14.20 -16.96
C ASP A 671 41.95 -13.29 -16.64
N GLY A 672 43.15 -13.85 -16.56
CA GLY A 672 44.43 -13.13 -16.56
C GLY A 672 44.73 -12.13 -15.43
N ASP A 673 43.77 -11.78 -14.57
CA ASP A 673 43.95 -10.79 -13.49
C ASP A 673 44.42 -11.48 -12.19
N GLU A 674 45.72 -11.79 -12.10
CA GLU A 674 46.36 -12.35 -10.89
C GLU A 674 46.13 -11.47 -9.64
N GLU A 675 45.93 -10.16 -9.82
CA GLU A 675 45.63 -9.20 -8.76
C GLU A 675 44.26 -9.44 -8.10
N TRP A 676 43.25 -9.89 -8.87
CA TRP A 676 41.88 -10.16 -8.39
C TRP A 676 41.81 -11.44 -7.55
N ALA A 677 42.52 -12.48 -8.00
CA ALA A 677 42.67 -13.71 -7.23
C ALA A 677 43.31 -13.42 -5.86
N ALA A 678 44.34 -12.57 -5.79
CA ALA A 678 44.99 -12.23 -4.53
C ALA A 678 44.12 -11.40 -3.56
N HIS A 679 43.19 -10.57 -4.07
CA HIS A 679 42.32 -9.71 -3.24
C HIS A 679 41.23 -10.51 -2.50
N TYR A 680 40.70 -11.57 -3.12
CA TYR A 680 39.66 -12.44 -2.56
C TYR A 680 40.15 -13.84 -2.13
N ALA A 681 41.38 -14.27 -2.49
CA ALA A 681 41.96 -15.55 -2.05
C ALA A 681 42.39 -15.57 -0.56
N ARG A 682 42.01 -14.58 0.24
CA ARG A 682 42.35 -14.56 1.67
C ARG A 682 41.25 -15.22 2.50
N LYS A 683 41.53 -16.48 2.87
CA LYS A 683 40.79 -17.40 3.76
C LYS A 683 39.29 -17.46 3.46
N ARG A 684 38.85 -18.51 2.76
CA ARG A 684 37.47 -19.04 2.87
C ARG A 684 37.13 -19.11 4.37
N ILE A 685 36.32 -18.16 4.85
CA ILE A 685 35.67 -18.26 6.15
C ILE A 685 34.72 -19.45 6.02
N PRO A 686 34.61 -20.34 7.03
CA PRO A 686 33.66 -21.45 6.98
C PRO A 686 32.28 -20.96 6.54
N GLY A 687 31.69 -21.66 5.57
CA GLY A 687 30.59 -21.12 4.78
C GLY A 687 29.25 -21.18 5.50
N MET A 688 28.60 -20.03 5.69
CA MET A 688 27.25 -19.91 6.21
C MET A 688 26.22 -20.46 5.21
N LEU A 689 25.23 -21.19 5.71
CA LEU A 689 24.07 -21.61 4.91
C LEU A 689 23.11 -20.44 4.81
N VAL A 690 22.80 -20.02 3.59
CA VAL A 690 21.91 -18.89 3.31
C VAL A 690 20.84 -19.32 2.32
N GLN A 691 19.59 -18.99 2.62
CA GLN A 691 18.49 -19.13 1.67
C GLN A 691 17.81 -17.79 1.46
N VAL A 692 17.67 -17.39 0.19
CA VAL A 692 16.90 -16.20 -0.18
C VAL A 692 15.41 -16.58 -0.21
N VAL A 693 14.58 -15.76 0.40
CA VAL A 693 13.11 -15.88 0.39
C VAL A 693 12.49 -14.55 -0.01
N ARG A 694 11.29 -14.57 -0.60
CA ARG A 694 10.63 -13.37 -1.12
C ARG A 694 9.11 -13.43 -1.02
N SER A 695 8.51 -12.24 -1.06
CA SER A 695 7.07 -12.03 -1.29
C SER A 695 6.95 -11.38 -2.66
N VAL A 696 6.36 -12.05 -3.66
CA VAL A 696 6.18 -11.51 -5.01
C VAL A 696 4.93 -12.07 -5.68
N SER A 697 4.41 -11.37 -6.69
CA SER A 697 3.27 -11.80 -7.51
C SER A 697 3.30 -11.16 -8.91
N ASP A 698 2.31 -11.46 -9.75
CA ASP A 698 2.26 -11.07 -11.17
C ASP A 698 2.53 -9.58 -11.37
N TRP A 699 1.92 -8.71 -10.55
CA TRP A 699 2.07 -7.28 -10.73
C TRP A 699 3.52 -6.80 -10.58
N SER A 700 4.32 -7.49 -9.75
CA SER A 700 5.68 -7.10 -9.38
C SER A 700 6.77 -7.79 -10.22
N HIS A 701 6.61 -9.09 -10.50
CA HIS A 701 7.64 -9.94 -11.12
C HIS A 701 7.10 -10.80 -12.28
N GLY A 702 5.80 -10.73 -12.60
CA GLY A 702 5.20 -11.53 -13.67
C GLY A 702 5.16 -13.03 -13.37
N VAL A 703 5.04 -13.40 -12.09
CA VAL A 703 5.00 -14.79 -11.61
C VAL A 703 3.77 -15.04 -10.75
N LEU A 704 3.39 -16.31 -10.58
CA LEU A 704 2.40 -16.70 -9.56
C LEU A 704 2.84 -16.23 -8.17
N THR A 705 1.86 -16.03 -7.29
CA THR A 705 2.12 -15.49 -5.95
C THR A 705 3.04 -16.41 -5.14
N GLU A 706 4.19 -15.88 -4.74
CA GLU A 706 5.16 -16.49 -3.84
C GLU A 706 5.16 -15.74 -2.50
N HIS A 707 5.07 -16.48 -1.40
CA HIS A 707 5.04 -15.96 -0.02
C HIS A 707 6.02 -16.76 0.85
N SER A 708 7.22 -17.04 0.32
CA SER A 708 8.22 -17.88 0.96
C SER A 708 8.77 -17.26 2.25
N ILE A 709 8.70 -15.92 2.40
CA ILE A 709 9.00 -15.22 3.65
C ILE A 709 8.07 -15.66 4.79
N GLN A 710 6.75 -15.63 4.58
CA GLN A 710 5.79 -16.03 5.61
C GLN A 710 5.99 -17.50 6.01
N ASN A 711 6.23 -18.36 5.01
CA ASN A 711 6.52 -19.77 5.24
C ASN A 711 7.78 -19.95 6.11
N ALA A 712 8.84 -19.18 5.83
CA ALA A 712 10.06 -19.18 6.63
C ALA A 712 9.83 -18.73 8.07
N TYR A 713 9.13 -17.60 8.28
CA TYR A 713 8.76 -17.14 9.62
C TYR A 713 7.99 -18.22 10.39
N CYS A 714 6.91 -18.74 9.81
CA CYS A 714 6.06 -19.72 10.49
C CYS A 714 6.80 -21.03 10.80
N GLN A 715 7.61 -21.53 9.87
CA GLN A 715 8.38 -22.75 10.08
C GLN A 715 9.46 -22.56 11.15
N LEU A 716 10.24 -21.48 11.10
CA LEU A 716 11.27 -21.18 12.11
C LEU A 716 10.66 -21.02 13.51
N ILE A 717 9.49 -20.37 13.64
CA ILE A 717 8.77 -20.26 14.91
C ILE A 717 8.37 -21.65 15.42
N ARG A 718 7.79 -22.51 14.57
CA ARG A 718 7.36 -23.86 14.96
C ARG A 718 8.52 -24.77 15.30
N GLU A 719 9.68 -24.58 14.69
CA GLU A 719 10.90 -25.35 14.94
C GLU A 719 11.67 -24.85 16.17
N SER A 720 11.43 -23.63 16.63
CA SER A 720 12.13 -23.07 17.79
C SER A 720 12.05 -23.97 19.03
N GLU A 721 13.12 -24.01 19.81
CA GLU A 721 13.26 -24.85 21.00
C GLU A 721 13.14 -24.02 22.27
N HIS A 722 13.76 -22.85 22.35
CA HIS A 722 14.00 -22.15 23.61
C HIS A 722 13.55 -20.69 23.60
N PHE A 723 13.92 -19.94 22.57
CA PHE A 723 13.85 -18.49 22.62
C PHE A 723 13.68 -17.88 21.22
N ILE A 724 12.84 -16.86 21.13
CA ILE A 724 12.66 -16.06 19.91
C ILE A 724 12.81 -14.58 20.25
N TYR A 725 13.65 -13.88 19.49
CA TYR A 725 13.76 -12.42 19.53
C TYR A 725 13.27 -11.84 18.21
N ILE A 726 12.37 -10.86 18.26
CA ILE A 726 11.80 -10.18 17.09
C ILE A 726 11.99 -8.68 17.26
N GLU A 727 12.57 -8.03 16.27
CA GLU A 727 12.45 -6.58 16.06
C GLU A 727 11.73 -6.33 14.76
N ASN A 728 10.59 -5.63 14.81
CA ASN A 728 9.83 -5.35 13.60
C ASN A 728 9.11 -4.00 13.67
N GLN A 729 9.03 -3.29 12.55
CA GLN A 729 8.28 -2.05 12.44
C GLN A 729 6.77 -2.23 12.68
N PHE A 730 6.21 -3.37 12.29
CA PHE A 730 4.80 -3.69 12.51
C PHE A 730 4.62 -5.08 13.12
N PHE A 731 3.57 -5.23 13.92
CA PHE A 731 3.16 -6.52 14.48
C PHE A 731 1.65 -6.73 14.36
N ILE A 732 1.21 -7.06 13.16
CA ILE A 732 -0.21 -7.23 12.78
C ILE A 732 -0.39 -8.61 12.14
N SER A 733 -1.09 -9.51 12.84
CA SER A 733 -1.20 -10.90 12.43
C SER A 733 -2.46 -11.56 12.99
N ALA A 734 -2.85 -12.70 12.44
CA ALA A 734 -4.01 -13.45 12.91
C ALA A 734 -3.61 -14.74 13.63
N THR A 735 -4.37 -15.08 14.66
CA THR A 735 -4.31 -16.36 15.37
C THR A 735 -5.24 -17.42 14.75
N ASN A 736 -6.10 -17.02 13.81
CA ASN A 736 -7.07 -17.86 13.13
C ASN A 736 -7.22 -17.47 11.64
N HIS A 737 -7.98 -18.25 10.88
CA HIS A 737 -8.17 -18.04 9.43
C HIS A 737 -9.40 -17.19 9.08
N THR A 738 -10.28 -16.93 10.05
CA THR A 738 -11.55 -16.21 9.85
C THR A 738 -11.41 -14.70 10.02
N ASP A 739 -10.29 -14.21 10.56
CA ASP A 739 -10.01 -12.79 10.75
C ASP A 739 -9.87 -12.05 9.41
N VAL A 740 -10.01 -10.72 9.43
CA VAL A 740 -9.75 -9.85 8.28
C VAL A 740 -8.27 -9.91 7.90
N VAL A 741 -7.38 -9.97 8.90
CA VAL A 741 -5.94 -10.23 8.73
C VAL A 741 -5.72 -11.71 8.39
N LYS A 742 -4.86 -12.01 7.42
CA LYS A 742 -4.72 -13.36 6.85
C LYS A 742 -3.40 -14.04 7.18
N ASN A 743 -2.32 -13.30 7.39
CA ASN A 743 -1.02 -13.87 7.73
C ASN A 743 -1.06 -14.62 9.07
N GLN A 744 -0.32 -15.72 9.18
CA GLN A 744 -0.48 -16.72 10.26
C GLN A 744 0.71 -16.76 11.24
N ILE A 745 1.45 -15.66 11.36
CA ILE A 745 2.62 -15.57 12.24
C ILE A 745 2.20 -15.62 13.71
N ALA A 746 1.15 -14.89 14.10
CA ALA A 746 0.59 -14.96 15.45
C ALA A 746 0.04 -16.36 15.78
N ALA A 747 -0.61 -17.03 14.82
CA ALA A 747 -1.04 -18.41 14.99
C ALA A 747 0.14 -19.36 15.26
N ALA A 748 1.25 -19.23 14.52
CA ALA A 748 2.46 -20.02 14.74
C ALA A 748 3.09 -19.75 16.12
N LEU A 749 3.09 -18.49 16.57
CA LEU A 749 3.57 -18.12 17.91
C LEU A 749 2.71 -18.74 19.01
N VAL A 750 1.38 -18.62 18.92
CA VAL A 750 0.44 -19.22 19.88
C VAL A 750 0.61 -20.74 19.92
N GLU A 751 0.65 -21.39 18.76
CA GLU A 751 0.87 -22.84 18.65
C GLU A 751 2.16 -23.25 19.38
N ARG A 752 3.25 -22.54 19.10
CA ARG A 752 4.56 -22.82 19.69
C ARG A 752 4.58 -22.58 21.19
N ILE A 753 4.04 -21.45 21.67
CA ILE A 753 4.01 -21.09 23.09
C ILE A 753 3.17 -22.09 23.87
N VAL A 754 1.95 -22.40 23.41
CA VAL A 754 1.06 -23.37 24.06
C VAL A 754 1.71 -24.76 24.09
N ARG A 755 2.46 -25.13 23.05
CA ARG A 755 3.24 -26.38 23.03
C ARG A 755 4.34 -26.40 24.10
N ALA A 756 5.07 -25.30 24.32
CA ALA A 756 6.06 -25.21 25.39
C ALA A 756 5.39 -25.27 26.77
N ALA A 757 4.32 -24.49 26.95
CA ALA A 757 3.59 -24.38 28.21
C ALA A 757 3.03 -25.73 28.67
N ARG A 758 2.40 -26.49 27.76
CA ARG A 758 1.91 -27.86 28.03
C ARG A 758 3.01 -28.84 28.42
N LYS A 759 4.25 -28.60 27.97
CA LYS A 759 5.41 -29.43 28.31
C LYS A 759 6.13 -28.95 29.59
N GLY A 760 5.68 -27.86 30.21
CA GLY A 760 6.42 -27.21 31.30
C GLY A 760 7.80 -26.70 30.87
N GLN A 761 7.97 -26.44 29.57
CA GLN A 761 9.24 -25.98 29.00
C GLN A 761 9.36 -24.46 29.20
N LYS A 762 10.50 -24.02 29.72
CA LYS A 762 10.85 -22.59 29.75
C LYS A 762 11.10 -22.12 28.31
N PHE A 763 10.25 -21.23 27.83
CA PHE A 763 10.28 -20.70 26.49
C PHE A 763 9.86 -19.24 26.53
N HIS A 764 10.59 -18.36 25.86
CA HIS A 764 10.29 -16.93 25.89
C HIS A 764 10.41 -16.28 24.51
N VAL A 765 9.51 -15.34 24.23
CA VAL A 765 9.46 -14.54 23.01
C VAL A 765 9.54 -13.07 23.41
N VAL A 766 10.56 -12.38 22.91
CA VAL A 766 10.73 -10.94 23.10
C VAL A 766 10.44 -10.24 21.78
N VAL A 767 9.49 -9.32 21.79
CA VAL A 767 9.12 -8.53 20.61
C VAL A 767 9.37 -7.05 20.87
N VAL A 768 10.15 -6.40 20.03
CA VAL A 768 10.45 -4.96 20.09
C VAL A 768 9.88 -4.29 18.85
N ILE A 769 8.93 -3.37 19.03
CA ILE A 769 8.23 -2.67 17.95
C ILE A 769 8.19 -1.15 18.22
N PRO A 770 7.99 -0.27 17.22
CA PRO A 770 7.83 1.16 17.43
C PRO A 770 6.74 1.47 18.45
N GLU A 771 7.04 2.45 19.30
CA GLU A 771 6.06 2.94 20.28
C GLU A 771 4.87 3.63 19.58
N VAL A 772 5.14 4.32 18.48
CA VAL A 772 4.13 4.91 17.57
C VAL A 772 4.57 4.62 16.13
N PRO A 773 3.66 4.25 15.21
CA PRO A 773 3.97 4.12 13.80
C PRO A 773 4.47 5.44 13.18
N GLY A 774 5.36 5.38 12.19
CA GLY A 774 6.01 6.57 11.61
C GLY A 774 5.12 7.32 10.60
N PHE A 775 4.08 8.01 11.06
CA PHE A 775 3.25 8.90 10.26
C PHE A 775 3.11 10.27 10.93
N ALA A 776 2.97 11.32 10.13
CA ALA A 776 2.86 12.69 10.63
C ALA A 776 1.51 12.97 11.28
N GLY A 777 1.55 13.49 12.50
CA GLY A 777 0.40 13.87 13.31
C GLY A 777 0.29 13.09 14.62
N THR A 778 -0.78 13.36 15.37
CA THR A 778 -1.01 12.71 16.66
C THR A 778 -1.91 11.47 16.51
N VAL A 779 -1.78 10.49 17.41
CA VAL A 779 -2.68 9.31 17.44
C VAL A 779 -4.15 9.74 17.56
N LYS A 780 -4.47 10.87 18.20
CA LYS A 780 -5.86 11.34 18.32
C LYS A 780 -6.43 11.92 17.03
N ASP A 781 -5.59 12.50 16.17
CA ASP A 781 -6.07 13.24 14.99
C ASP A 781 -5.90 12.44 13.70
N GLU A 782 -4.92 11.53 13.64
CA GLU A 782 -4.58 10.78 12.43
C GLU A 782 -5.22 9.39 12.38
N SER A 783 -6.12 9.20 11.40
CA SER A 783 -6.80 7.92 11.19
C SER A 783 -5.83 6.76 10.91
N SER A 784 -4.80 6.99 10.11
CA SER A 784 -3.75 5.99 9.78
C SER A 784 -3.09 5.43 11.04
N LEU A 785 -2.66 6.33 11.95
CA LEU A 785 -2.00 5.95 13.21
C LEU A 785 -2.93 5.12 14.09
N LYS A 786 -4.19 5.55 14.24
CA LYS A 786 -5.20 4.83 15.03
C LYS A 786 -5.40 3.42 14.50
N THR A 787 -5.62 3.28 13.19
CA THR A 787 -5.89 1.98 12.55
C THR A 787 -4.74 1.00 12.77
N ILE A 788 -3.49 1.45 12.56
CA ILE A 788 -2.31 0.60 12.76
C ILE A 788 -2.16 0.23 14.22
N MET A 789 -2.23 1.20 15.14
CA MET A 789 -2.09 0.90 16.57
C MET A 789 -3.20 -0.05 17.05
N ALA A 790 -4.43 0.17 16.65
CA ALA A 790 -5.55 -0.70 16.95
C ALA A 790 -5.33 -2.12 16.42
N ALA A 791 -4.82 -2.28 15.18
CA ALA A 791 -4.48 -3.58 14.61
C ALA A 791 -3.38 -4.32 15.40
N GLN A 792 -2.35 -3.59 15.85
CA GLN A 792 -1.28 -4.16 16.68
C GLN A 792 -1.84 -4.65 18.01
N TYR A 793 -2.61 -3.81 18.71
CA TYR A 793 -3.22 -4.23 19.98
C TYR A 793 -4.21 -5.38 19.81
N ARG A 794 -4.96 -5.42 18.69
CA ARG A 794 -5.82 -6.55 18.35
C ARG A 794 -5.06 -7.87 18.16
N THR A 795 -3.88 -7.79 17.56
CA THR A 795 -2.99 -8.95 17.42
C THR A 795 -2.44 -9.39 18.78
N ILE A 796 -2.10 -8.42 19.65
CA ILE A 796 -1.37 -8.65 20.89
C ILE A 796 -2.30 -9.10 22.03
N ASN A 797 -3.23 -8.25 22.48
CA ASN A 797 -3.91 -8.46 23.77
C ASN A 797 -5.43 -8.29 23.83
N ARG A 798 -6.12 -7.90 22.75
CA ARG A 798 -7.56 -7.63 22.77
C ARG A 798 -8.24 -8.01 21.47
N GLY A 799 -9.57 -8.14 21.45
CA GLY A 799 -10.34 -8.42 20.22
C GLY A 799 -10.91 -9.84 20.12
N GLY A 800 -10.86 -10.62 21.19
CA GLY A 800 -11.45 -11.94 21.32
C GLY A 800 -10.55 -13.09 20.86
N HIS A 801 -9.56 -12.81 20.02
CA HIS A 801 -8.67 -13.79 19.40
C HIS A 801 -7.21 -13.31 19.33
N SER A 802 -6.79 -12.42 20.21
CA SER A 802 -5.39 -11.99 20.27
C SER A 802 -4.46 -13.11 20.75
N ILE A 803 -3.14 -12.94 20.60
CA ILE A 803 -2.14 -13.88 21.13
C ILE A 803 -2.36 -14.14 22.63
N TYR A 804 -2.55 -13.06 23.42
CA TYR A 804 -2.73 -13.21 24.87
C TYR A 804 -4.04 -13.89 25.22
N GLU A 805 -5.13 -13.58 24.50
CA GLU A 805 -6.43 -14.21 24.73
C GLU A 805 -6.37 -15.72 24.41
N GLU A 806 -5.72 -16.11 23.31
CA GLU A 806 -5.58 -17.53 22.94
C GLU A 806 -4.67 -18.32 23.91
N ILE A 807 -3.58 -17.73 24.40
CA ILE A 807 -2.74 -18.36 25.42
C ILE A 807 -3.52 -18.51 26.75
N ARG A 808 -4.30 -17.49 27.15
CA ARG A 808 -5.16 -17.57 28.35
C ARG A 808 -6.26 -18.62 28.21
N LYS A 809 -6.87 -18.74 27.04
CA LYS A 809 -7.83 -19.83 26.74
C LYS A 809 -7.20 -21.21 26.90
N ALA A 810 -5.90 -21.35 26.63
CA ALA A 810 -5.16 -22.59 26.85
C ALA A 810 -4.79 -22.83 28.33
N GLY A 811 -5.05 -21.89 29.24
CA GLY A 811 -4.85 -22.01 30.68
C GLY A 811 -3.51 -21.48 31.21
N TYR A 812 -2.82 -20.60 30.47
CA TYR A 812 -1.50 -20.07 30.84
C TYR A 812 -1.48 -18.54 30.84
N GLU A 813 -0.58 -17.93 31.61
CA GLU A 813 -0.37 -16.48 31.61
C GLU A 813 0.55 -16.06 30.44
N PRO A 814 0.07 -15.25 29.48
CA PRO A 814 0.85 -14.88 28.29
C PRO A 814 2.18 -14.20 28.61
N MET A 815 2.22 -13.35 29.66
CA MET A 815 3.40 -12.58 30.03
C MET A 815 4.59 -13.43 30.50
N ASP A 816 4.35 -14.71 30.83
CA ASP A 816 5.42 -15.67 31.15
C ASP A 816 6.16 -16.13 29.88
N TYR A 817 5.52 -16.03 28.71
CA TYR A 817 6.01 -16.60 27.45
C TYR A 817 6.27 -15.57 26.36
N ILE A 818 5.53 -14.46 26.31
CA ILE A 818 5.69 -13.44 25.27
C ILE A 818 5.43 -12.04 25.80
N ARG A 819 6.38 -11.13 25.57
CA ARG A 819 6.31 -9.72 26.01
C ARG A 819 6.71 -8.77 24.89
N PHE A 820 6.13 -7.56 24.94
CA PHE A 820 6.31 -6.51 23.95
C PHE A 820 6.99 -5.28 24.57
N TYR A 821 7.88 -4.67 23.80
CA TYR A 821 8.70 -3.54 24.23
C TYR A 821 8.81 -2.49 23.11
N HIS A 822 9.23 -1.29 23.49
CA HIS A 822 9.59 -0.22 22.56
C HIS A 822 10.96 0.37 22.92
N LEU A 823 11.42 1.34 22.12
CA LEU A 823 12.64 2.08 22.38
C LEU A 823 12.35 3.60 22.46
N ARG A 824 12.96 4.29 23.43
CA ARG A 824 12.82 5.73 23.69
C ARG A 824 14.08 6.31 24.32
N ALA A 825 14.39 7.57 24.03
CA ALA A 825 15.51 8.29 24.65
C ALA A 825 15.11 9.67 25.18
N TYR A 826 16.02 10.29 25.95
CA TYR A 826 16.01 11.71 26.30
C TYR A 826 17.31 12.39 25.85
N ASP A 827 17.26 13.70 25.64
CA ASP A 827 18.42 14.54 25.31
C ASP A 827 18.18 15.99 25.78
N ARG A 828 19.11 16.90 25.48
CA ARG A 828 19.04 18.32 25.85
C ARG A 828 19.42 19.23 24.68
N ILE A 829 18.57 20.20 24.35
CA ILE A 829 18.84 21.24 23.34
C ILE A 829 19.78 22.30 23.94
N ASN A 830 21.07 22.25 23.63
CA ASN A 830 22.07 23.06 24.32
C ASN A 830 22.18 24.53 23.86
N ALA A 831 21.42 24.96 22.85
CA ALA A 831 21.55 26.27 22.23
C ALA A 831 20.20 27.03 22.13
N PRO A 832 19.62 27.47 23.24
CA PRO A 832 18.40 28.26 23.25
C PRO A 832 18.57 29.59 22.51
N LEU A 833 17.58 29.91 21.67
CA LEU A 833 17.63 31.06 20.76
C LEU A 833 17.75 32.39 21.52
N SER A 834 16.87 32.61 22.49
CA SER A 834 16.67 33.88 23.19
C SER A 834 17.83 34.31 24.11
N THR A 835 18.70 33.38 24.49
CA THR A 835 19.75 33.61 25.50
C THR A 835 21.14 33.43 24.92
N TYR A 836 21.40 32.33 24.21
CA TYR A 836 22.74 32.02 23.70
C TYR A 836 22.91 32.48 22.25
N ILE A 837 22.07 31.98 21.34
CA ILE A 837 22.20 32.26 19.89
C ILE A 837 22.05 33.76 19.59
N GLU A 838 21.07 34.45 20.17
CA GLU A 838 20.87 35.89 19.97
C GLU A 838 22.10 36.73 20.37
N GLN A 839 22.84 36.33 21.41
CA GLN A 839 24.07 37.03 21.80
C GLN A 839 25.15 36.85 20.74
N ILE A 840 25.28 35.63 20.18
CA ILE A 840 26.21 35.35 19.09
C ILE A 840 25.84 36.18 17.86
N GLU A 841 24.56 36.25 17.51
CA GLU A 841 24.09 37.06 16.38
C GLU A 841 24.44 38.55 16.57
N ARG A 842 24.27 39.09 17.78
CA ARG A 842 24.61 40.48 18.09
C ARG A 842 26.12 40.76 18.02
N LEU A 843 26.96 39.82 18.47
CA LEU A 843 28.42 39.98 18.47
C LEU A 843 29.03 39.75 17.08
N SER A 844 28.56 38.75 16.34
CA SER A 844 29.08 38.41 15.00
C SER A 844 28.51 39.29 13.89
N GLY A 845 27.33 39.86 14.09
CA GLY A 845 26.54 40.49 13.02
C GLY A 845 26.01 39.50 11.99
N VAL A 846 26.01 38.20 12.29
CA VAL A 846 25.59 37.09 11.42
C VAL A 846 24.38 36.40 12.04
N LYS A 847 23.31 36.15 11.27
CA LYS A 847 22.15 35.41 11.78
C LYS A 847 22.45 33.92 11.86
N TYR A 848 21.82 33.22 12.79
CA TYR A 848 21.98 31.76 12.93
C TYR A 848 21.61 31.03 11.64
N HIS A 849 20.55 31.47 10.96
CA HIS A 849 20.15 30.90 9.68
C HIS A 849 21.19 31.15 8.57
N ASP A 850 21.89 32.30 8.56
CA ASP A 850 22.98 32.56 7.61
C ASP A 850 24.12 31.53 7.77
N VAL A 851 24.40 31.12 9.01
CA VAL A 851 25.40 30.07 9.30
C VAL A 851 24.94 28.72 8.78
N LEU A 852 23.67 28.35 9.00
CA LEU A 852 23.11 27.11 8.45
C LEU A 852 23.21 27.07 6.92
N VAL A 853 22.97 28.20 6.26
CA VAL A 853 23.10 28.34 4.79
C VAL A 853 24.56 28.24 4.35
N ALA A 854 25.47 28.91 5.06
CA ALA A 854 26.90 28.82 4.81
C ALA A 854 27.41 27.39 5.00
N LEU A 855 26.88 26.65 5.96
CA LEU A 855 27.17 25.24 6.14
C LEU A 855 26.58 24.37 5.03
N ALA A 856 25.38 24.71 4.54
CA ALA A 856 24.83 24.08 3.34
C ALA A 856 25.73 24.26 2.11
N ARG A 857 26.41 25.40 1.97
CA ARG A 857 27.42 25.58 0.91
C ARG A 857 28.53 24.54 1.01
N LYS A 858 29.06 24.26 2.21
CA LYS A 858 30.09 23.23 2.44
C LYS A 858 29.61 21.82 2.12
N TRP A 859 28.31 21.55 2.24
CA TRP A 859 27.73 20.28 1.81
C TRP A 859 27.66 20.19 0.30
N ILE A 860 27.06 21.21 -0.33
CA ILE A 860 26.95 21.28 -1.78
C ILE A 860 28.34 21.23 -2.44
N GLY A 861 29.42 21.62 -1.76
CA GLY A 861 30.80 21.43 -2.20
C GLY A 861 31.29 22.53 -3.13
N PRO A 862 32.53 22.49 -3.64
CA PRO A 862 33.21 23.68 -4.16
C PRO A 862 32.62 24.25 -5.45
N ALA A 863 31.99 23.44 -6.30
CA ALA A 863 31.29 23.88 -7.51
C ALA A 863 29.78 23.75 -7.35
N VAL A 864 29.02 24.81 -7.65
CA VAL A 864 27.57 24.72 -7.82
C VAL A 864 27.33 24.16 -9.23
N GLU A 865 26.95 22.89 -9.33
CA GLU A 865 26.63 22.26 -10.62
C GLU A 865 25.21 22.67 -11.08
N GLU A 866 24.94 22.53 -12.38
CA GLU A 866 23.62 22.82 -12.95
C GLU A 866 22.58 21.85 -12.35
N GLY A 867 21.71 22.37 -11.48
CA GLY A 867 20.70 21.60 -10.75
C GLY A 867 20.85 21.60 -9.23
N ASP A 868 21.99 22.06 -8.69
CA ASP A 868 22.17 22.21 -7.24
C ASP A 868 21.26 23.31 -6.65
N GLN A 869 20.91 23.17 -5.38
CA GLN A 869 20.08 24.16 -4.66
C GLN A 869 20.83 25.50 -4.51
N HIS A 870 20.17 26.63 -4.82
CA HIS A 870 20.76 27.98 -4.78
C HIS A 870 20.32 28.82 -3.57
N SER A 871 19.31 28.36 -2.82
CA SER A 871 18.79 29.05 -1.63
C SER A 871 18.23 28.04 -0.65
N VAL A 872 18.33 28.31 0.65
CA VAL A 872 17.79 27.45 1.70
C VAL A 872 16.60 28.12 2.38
N THR A 873 15.52 27.36 2.58
CA THR A 873 14.34 27.82 3.32
C THR A 873 14.32 27.19 4.71
N PHE A 874 14.04 28.00 5.73
CA PHE A 874 13.93 27.57 7.12
C PHE A 874 12.59 27.99 7.71
N THR A 875 12.05 27.16 8.60
CA THR A 875 10.95 27.53 9.50
C THR A 875 11.50 28.31 10.70
N ILE A 876 11.08 29.56 10.85
CA ILE A 876 11.40 30.41 12.00
C ILE A 876 10.52 30.00 13.19
N PRO A 877 11.09 29.82 14.39
CA PRO A 877 10.35 29.63 15.64
C PRO A 877 9.22 30.66 15.83
N ALA A 878 8.00 30.20 16.12
CA ALA A 878 6.88 31.07 16.46
C ALA A 878 6.68 31.13 17.97
N GLU A 879 6.32 32.29 18.52
CA GLU A 879 5.84 32.39 19.90
C GLU A 879 4.60 31.50 20.09
N VAL A 880 4.60 30.68 21.14
CA VAL A 880 3.47 29.83 21.49
C VAL A 880 2.29 30.73 21.87
N THR A 881 1.34 30.89 20.96
CA THR A 881 0.07 31.57 21.23
C THR A 881 -0.97 30.54 21.64
N GLU A 882 -1.59 30.74 22.80
CA GLU A 882 -2.71 29.91 23.26
C GLU A 882 -3.92 30.10 22.31
N GLY A 883 -4.25 29.08 21.51
CA GLY A 883 -5.42 29.09 20.64
C GLY A 883 -5.56 27.84 19.77
N PRO A 884 -6.77 27.51 19.28
CA PRO A 884 -7.06 26.28 18.53
C PRO A 884 -6.65 26.32 17.05
N ALA A 885 -5.92 27.35 16.60
CA ALA A 885 -5.42 27.47 15.24
C ALA A 885 -3.89 27.58 15.26
N LYS A 886 -3.19 26.58 14.73
CA LYS A 886 -1.74 26.68 14.46
C LYS A 886 -1.52 27.79 13.43
N PRO A 887 -0.86 28.91 13.75
CA PRO A 887 -0.44 29.86 12.73
C PRO A 887 0.50 29.15 11.74
N ALA A 888 0.41 29.51 10.45
CA ALA A 888 1.35 28.99 9.47
C ALA A 888 2.79 29.34 9.91
N PRO A 889 3.74 28.38 9.86
CA PRO A 889 5.12 28.64 10.21
C PRO A 889 5.66 29.81 9.37
N LYS A 890 6.27 30.80 10.01
CA LYS A 890 6.98 31.86 9.28
C LYS A 890 8.20 31.21 8.65
N THR A 891 8.32 31.29 7.33
CA THR A 891 9.48 30.77 6.61
C THR A 891 10.39 31.90 6.14
N GLU A 892 11.70 31.71 6.24
CA GLU A 892 12.70 32.61 5.68
C GLU A 892 13.53 31.86 4.64
N THR A 893 13.76 32.48 3.48
CA THR A 893 14.58 31.92 2.42
C THR A 893 15.82 32.78 2.25
N VAL A 894 16.98 32.15 2.40
CA VAL A 894 18.29 32.81 2.35
C VAL A 894 19.09 32.25 1.16
N PRO A 895 19.70 33.09 0.30
CA PRO A 895 20.52 32.62 -0.81
C PRO A 895 21.81 31.95 -0.30
N ILE A 896 22.24 30.88 -0.97
CA ILE A 896 23.49 30.19 -0.65
C ILE A 896 24.69 31.08 -1.03
N PRO A 897 25.72 31.22 -0.17
CA PRO A 897 26.93 31.98 -0.48
C PRO A 897 27.54 31.62 -1.84
N ALA A 898 28.07 32.61 -2.55
CA ALA A 898 28.58 32.42 -3.91
C ALA A 898 29.86 31.58 -3.93
N SER A 899 30.68 31.65 -2.88
CA SER A 899 31.95 30.90 -2.76
C SER A 899 32.08 30.19 -1.41
N GLU A 900 32.97 29.18 -1.34
CA GLU A 900 33.32 28.55 -0.06
C GLU A 900 34.03 29.54 0.87
N GLU A 901 34.81 30.49 0.34
CA GLU A 901 35.47 31.54 1.12
C GLU A 901 34.45 32.45 1.82
N GLU A 902 33.35 32.80 1.14
CA GLU A 902 32.26 33.58 1.73
C GLU A 902 31.54 32.79 2.83
N ALA A 903 31.28 31.50 2.59
CA ALA A 903 30.70 30.61 3.59
C ALA A 903 31.63 30.43 4.80
N ASP A 904 32.94 30.26 4.56
CA ASP A 904 33.97 30.18 5.58
C ASP A 904 34.04 31.45 6.42
N ASP A 905 33.93 32.64 5.83
CA ASP A 905 33.90 33.89 6.57
C ASP A 905 32.66 34.02 7.46
N VAL A 906 31.47 33.68 6.95
CA VAL A 906 30.22 33.68 7.73
C VAL A 906 30.33 32.72 8.91
N ILE A 907 30.78 31.49 8.66
CA ILE A 907 31.01 30.48 9.70
C ILE A 907 32.05 30.98 10.70
N ARG A 908 33.20 31.47 10.24
CA ARG A 908 34.32 31.96 11.08
C ARG A 908 33.89 33.11 11.98
N ARG A 909 33.16 34.11 11.46
CA ARG A 909 32.68 35.24 12.27
C ARG A 909 31.71 34.80 13.35
N PHE A 910 30.78 33.92 13.00
CA PHE A 910 29.91 33.31 14.00
C PHE A 910 30.74 32.53 15.02
N GLU A 911 31.70 31.70 14.54
CA GLU A 911 32.72 30.90 15.24
C GLU A 911 33.73 31.68 16.11
N GLU A 912 33.84 32.99 15.95
CA GLU A 912 34.67 33.83 16.81
C GLU A 912 33.81 34.50 17.89
N ALA A 913 32.55 34.79 17.59
CA ALA A 913 31.62 35.44 18.50
C ALA A 913 31.18 34.52 19.65
N ALA A 914 30.79 33.26 19.40
CA ALA A 914 30.39 32.40 20.52
C ALA A 914 31.55 31.95 21.42
N LYS A 915 32.79 31.85 20.89
CA LYS A 915 34.01 31.64 21.69
C LYS A 915 34.21 32.74 22.73
N GLN A 916 33.72 33.94 22.45
CA GLN A 916 33.73 35.07 23.40
C GLN A 916 32.62 34.98 24.45
N ILE A 917 31.56 34.20 24.21
CA ILE A 917 30.43 34.03 25.12
C ILE A 917 30.65 32.84 26.05
N ARG A 918 30.90 31.64 25.49
CA ARG A 918 31.22 30.42 26.26
C ARG A 918 32.12 29.48 25.48
N GLY A 919 32.99 28.77 26.18
CA GLY A 919 33.76 27.65 25.61
C GLY A 919 32.96 26.36 25.59
N ASP A 920 33.50 25.35 24.89
CA ASP A 920 32.85 24.04 24.69
C ASP A 920 33.16 23.03 25.79
N GLU A 921 34.10 23.36 26.67
CA GLU A 921 34.60 22.43 27.69
C GLU A 921 33.62 22.23 28.86
N ASP A 922 32.68 23.16 29.05
CA ASP A 922 31.82 23.17 30.23
C ASP A 922 30.44 22.52 30.03
N VAL A 923 29.94 22.38 28.78
CA VAL A 923 28.59 21.86 28.50
C VAL A 923 28.70 20.74 27.48
N SER A 924 28.31 19.50 27.79
CA SER A 924 28.36 18.43 26.79
C SER A 924 27.42 18.68 25.62
N ASP A 925 27.84 18.25 24.42
CA ASP A 925 27.10 18.41 23.16
C ASP A 925 25.73 17.72 23.15
N ASN A 926 25.62 16.62 23.88
CA ASN A 926 24.39 15.89 24.12
C ASN A 926 24.48 15.20 25.47
N VAL A 927 23.33 14.77 25.99
CA VAL A 927 23.27 14.06 27.28
C VAL A 927 22.70 12.65 27.17
N ALA A 928 22.32 12.23 25.95
CA ALA A 928 21.83 10.87 25.66
C ALA A 928 22.90 9.80 25.92
N GLN A 929 24.18 10.15 25.84
CA GLN A 929 25.30 9.25 26.17
C GLN A 929 25.20 8.66 27.59
N HIS A 930 24.59 9.36 28.55
CA HIS A 930 24.44 8.91 29.94
C HIS A 930 23.49 7.72 30.12
N MET A 931 22.67 7.45 29.10
CA MET A 931 21.87 6.24 29.03
C MET A 931 22.73 4.99 28.78
N LEU A 932 23.95 5.16 28.27
CA LEU A 932 24.89 4.09 28.00
C LEU A 932 25.91 3.91 29.14
N HIS A 933 26.92 3.07 28.92
CA HIS A 933 28.03 2.85 29.85
C HIS A 933 29.07 3.98 29.74
N ASP A 934 28.65 5.18 30.14
CA ASP A 934 29.49 6.38 30.14
C ASP A 934 30.38 6.48 31.40
N ARG A 935 31.45 7.28 31.30
CA ARG A 935 32.38 7.58 32.39
C ARG A 935 31.83 8.63 33.36
N THR A 936 30.93 9.49 32.88
CA THR A 936 30.24 10.51 33.67
C THR A 936 28.75 10.20 33.75
N SER A 937 27.99 10.99 34.51
CA SER A 937 26.54 10.91 34.59
C SER A 937 25.88 12.24 34.23
N LEU A 938 24.57 12.20 34.03
CA LEU A 938 23.76 13.41 33.81
C LEU A 938 23.87 14.43 34.96
N LEU A 939 24.20 13.99 36.18
CA LEU A 939 24.36 14.90 37.33
C LEU A 939 25.65 15.71 37.25
N ASP A 940 26.64 15.23 36.51
CA ASP A 940 27.92 15.91 36.29
C ASP A 940 27.81 16.97 35.18
N GLU A 941 26.72 16.93 34.39
CA GLU A 941 26.45 17.88 33.32
C GLU A 941 26.15 19.27 33.84
N LYS A 942 26.93 20.26 33.39
CA LYS A 942 26.72 21.66 33.72
C LYS A 942 25.76 22.32 32.73
N TRP A 943 25.25 23.47 33.15
CA TRP A 943 24.50 24.41 32.32
C TRP A 943 24.93 25.83 32.66
N LEU A 944 25.23 26.63 31.65
CA LEU A 944 25.73 28.00 31.81
C LEU A 944 24.62 29.06 31.73
N GLY A 945 23.39 28.68 31.37
CA GLY A 945 22.21 29.54 31.37
C GLY A 945 21.43 29.48 32.68
N THR A 946 20.16 29.91 32.66
CA THR A 946 19.31 29.84 33.87
C THR A 946 18.80 28.42 34.13
N PRO A 947 18.45 28.05 35.38
CA PRO A 947 17.84 26.74 35.66
C PRO A 947 16.53 26.49 34.89
N LYS A 948 15.74 27.55 34.64
CA LYS A 948 14.52 27.45 33.84
C LYS A 948 14.83 27.11 32.38
N GLU A 949 15.89 27.72 31.85
CA GLU A 949 16.37 27.46 30.50
C GLU A 949 16.92 26.04 30.33
N GLU A 950 17.64 25.49 31.34
CA GLU A 950 18.05 24.07 31.34
C GLU A 950 16.83 23.14 31.34
N LEU A 951 15.83 23.45 32.18
CA LEU A 951 14.59 22.68 32.27
C LEU A 951 13.86 22.62 30.92
N ASP A 952 13.73 23.77 30.26
CA ASP A 952 13.04 23.90 28.98
C ASP A 952 13.84 23.30 27.80
N ALA A 953 15.11 22.94 28.01
CA ALA A 953 15.96 22.33 26.99
C ALA A 953 15.83 20.80 26.92
N TYR A 954 15.34 20.13 27.98
CA TYR A 954 15.21 18.68 27.99
C TYR A 954 14.06 18.21 27.10
N VAL A 955 14.35 17.20 26.27
CA VAL A 955 13.38 16.59 25.36
C VAL A 955 13.47 15.07 25.37
N SER A 956 12.38 14.39 24.99
CA SER A 956 12.33 12.94 24.76
C SER A 956 11.66 12.64 23.43
N GLU A 957 12.17 11.63 22.73
CA GLU A 957 11.59 11.12 21.48
C GLU A 957 11.68 9.59 21.39
N VAL A 958 10.79 8.99 20.61
CA VAL A 958 10.82 7.55 20.30
C VAL A 958 12.02 7.20 19.44
N LEU A 959 12.64 6.05 19.69
CA LEU A 959 13.56 5.43 18.73
C LEU A 959 12.71 4.60 17.77
N TYR A 960 12.60 5.06 16.54
CA TYR A 960 11.78 4.41 15.54
C TYR A 960 12.44 3.12 15.06
N ILE A 961 11.87 1.99 15.46
CA ILE A 961 12.33 0.66 15.06
C ILE A 961 11.84 0.38 13.65
N HIS A 962 12.74 0.50 12.69
CA HIS A 962 12.49 0.14 11.30
C HIS A 962 13.04 -1.25 10.96
N THR A 963 13.69 -1.94 11.91
CA THR A 963 14.17 -3.31 11.76
C THR A 963 13.09 -4.27 11.25
N LYS A 964 13.48 -5.33 10.52
CA LYS A 964 12.67 -6.53 10.25
C LYS A 964 13.51 -7.80 10.44
N LEU A 965 13.60 -8.24 11.69
CA LEU A 965 14.51 -9.28 12.16
C LEU A 965 13.78 -10.26 13.06
N MET A 966 14.05 -11.56 12.87
CA MET A 966 13.78 -12.59 13.87
C MET A 966 15.00 -13.48 14.07
N ILE A 967 15.38 -13.68 15.34
CA ILE A 967 16.46 -14.57 15.77
C ILE A 967 15.83 -15.71 16.57
N VAL A 968 16.18 -16.95 16.22
CA VAL A 968 15.65 -18.16 16.85
C VAL A 968 16.79 -18.94 17.49
N ASP A 969 16.65 -19.18 18.80
CA ASP A 969 17.53 -19.99 19.64
C ASP A 969 19.02 -19.63 19.56
N ASP A 970 19.36 -18.37 19.27
CA ASP A 970 20.72 -17.92 18.96
C ASP A 970 21.43 -18.80 17.90
N ARG A 971 20.67 -19.38 16.96
CA ARG A 971 21.21 -20.25 15.91
C ARG A 971 20.85 -19.80 14.51
N ARG A 972 19.63 -19.29 14.34
CA ARG A 972 19.06 -18.98 13.02
C ARG A 972 18.56 -17.55 12.99
N VAL A 973 18.77 -16.88 11.87
CA VAL A 973 18.34 -15.49 11.67
C VAL A 973 17.52 -15.41 10.39
N ILE A 974 16.38 -14.75 10.43
CA ILE A 974 15.72 -14.22 9.23
C ILE A 974 15.72 -12.70 9.31
N MET A 975 16.22 -12.05 8.25
CA MET A 975 16.33 -10.59 8.17
C MET A 975 16.13 -10.12 6.74
N GLY A 976 15.40 -9.02 6.57
CA GLY A 976 15.13 -8.44 5.25
C GLY A 976 14.22 -7.22 5.33
N SER A 977 13.32 -7.08 4.37
CA SER A 977 12.42 -5.92 4.27
C SER A 977 11.00 -6.16 4.81
N ALA A 978 10.60 -7.43 4.93
CA ALA A 978 9.21 -7.79 5.19
C ALA A 978 8.76 -7.50 6.62
N ASN A 979 7.76 -6.62 6.74
CA ASN A 979 7.07 -6.35 7.99
C ASN A 979 6.16 -7.52 8.42
N LEU A 980 5.78 -7.61 9.70
CA LEU A 980 4.77 -8.57 10.13
C LEU A 980 3.38 -7.96 9.96
N ASN A 981 2.90 -7.93 8.71
CA ASN A 981 1.55 -7.52 8.30
C ASN A 981 1.14 -8.28 7.01
N ASP A 982 -0.12 -8.18 6.62
CA ASP A 982 -0.60 -8.88 5.41
C ASP A 982 0.08 -8.35 4.16
N ARG A 983 0.32 -7.03 4.13
CA ARG A 983 1.00 -6.34 3.03
C ARG A 983 2.35 -6.98 2.67
N SER A 984 3.22 -7.26 3.62
CA SER A 984 4.54 -7.86 3.36
C SER A 984 4.51 -9.40 3.30
N GLN A 985 3.56 -10.06 3.97
CA GLN A 985 3.61 -11.51 4.19
C GLN A 985 2.81 -12.35 3.17
N ARG A 986 1.78 -11.78 2.51
CA ARG A 986 0.91 -12.55 1.61
C ARG A 986 1.48 -12.83 0.21
N GLY A 987 2.51 -12.10 -0.21
CA GLY A 987 3.06 -12.17 -1.58
C GLY A 987 2.27 -11.40 -2.64
N ASP A 988 0.95 -11.23 -2.45
CA ASP A 988 0.06 -10.44 -3.32
C ASP A 988 -0.12 -8.99 -2.87
N GLY A 989 0.56 -8.57 -1.79
CA GLY A 989 0.72 -7.19 -1.34
C GLY A 989 1.99 -6.55 -1.92
N ASP A 990 2.88 -6.08 -1.05
CA ASP A 990 4.20 -5.53 -1.39
C ASP A 990 5.16 -6.63 -1.84
N SER A 991 6.12 -6.27 -2.70
CA SER A 991 7.20 -7.19 -3.05
C SER A 991 8.37 -7.02 -2.10
N GLU A 992 8.74 -8.10 -1.41
CA GLU A 992 9.70 -8.12 -0.31
C GLU A 992 10.77 -9.18 -0.52
N ILE A 993 11.91 -9.05 0.16
CA ILE A 993 13.00 -10.03 0.15
C ILE A 993 13.61 -10.16 1.54
N ALA A 994 14.02 -11.37 1.92
CA ALA A 994 14.73 -11.64 3.15
C ALA A 994 15.74 -12.79 2.98
N LEU A 995 16.71 -12.87 3.87
CA LEU A 995 17.68 -13.96 3.96
C LEU A 995 17.42 -14.75 5.23
N VAL A 996 17.39 -16.08 5.12
CA VAL A 996 17.50 -17.01 6.23
C VAL A 996 18.96 -17.43 6.33
N VAL A 997 19.60 -17.13 7.47
CA VAL A 997 21.02 -17.40 7.72
C VAL A 997 21.17 -18.40 8.86
N GLU A 998 21.90 -19.49 8.58
CA GLU A 998 22.24 -20.53 9.55
C GLU A 998 23.74 -20.83 9.46
N ASP A 999 24.51 -20.41 10.48
CA ASP A 999 25.96 -20.58 10.51
C ASP A 999 26.39 -21.78 11.35
N TRP A 1000 26.07 -22.98 10.86
CA TRP A 1000 26.45 -24.25 11.51
C TRP A 1000 27.97 -24.48 11.56
N SER A 1001 28.75 -23.64 10.89
CA SER A 1001 30.18 -23.78 10.74
C SER A 1001 31.01 -23.07 11.81
N ASP A 1002 30.41 -22.11 12.52
CA ASP A 1002 31.01 -21.37 13.64
C ASP A 1002 30.10 -21.43 14.87
N MET A 1003 30.04 -22.62 15.46
CA MET A 1003 29.35 -22.87 16.73
C MET A 1003 30.21 -22.41 17.91
N VAL A 1004 29.59 -21.84 18.93
CA VAL A 1004 30.23 -21.42 20.17
C VAL A 1004 29.48 -21.92 21.39
N ASP A 1005 30.23 -22.25 22.43
CA ASP A 1005 29.67 -22.64 23.72
C ASP A 1005 28.96 -21.45 24.38
N SER A 1006 27.75 -21.68 24.86
CA SER A 1006 27.01 -20.75 25.68
C SER A 1006 26.09 -21.48 26.66
N THR A 1007 25.07 -20.79 27.16
CA THR A 1007 24.09 -21.32 28.08
C THR A 1007 22.68 -20.90 27.67
N MET A 1008 21.73 -21.78 27.90
CA MET A 1008 20.31 -21.56 27.67
C MET A 1008 19.55 -22.11 28.88
N ASP A 1009 18.89 -21.23 29.64
CA ASP A 1009 18.29 -21.57 30.94
C ASP A 1009 19.31 -22.18 31.92
N GLY A 1010 20.53 -21.61 31.95
CA GLY A 1010 21.64 -22.04 32.80
C GLY A 1010 22.29 -23.37 32.41
N ARG A 1011 21.84 -24.01 31.32
CA ARG A 1011 22.40 -25.28 30.83
C ARG A 1011 23.34 -25.03 29.66
N PRO A 1012 24.45 -25.79 29.52
CA PRO A 1012 25.32 -25.70 28.35
C PRO A 1012 24.52 -25.87 27.05
N TYR A 1013 24.73 -24.94 26.12
CA TYR A 1013 24.03 -24.92 24.83
C TYR A 1013 24.93 -24.30 23.77
N GLU A 1014 25.08 -24.99 22.65
CA GLU A 1014 25.85 -24.48 21.51
C GLU A 1014 25.00 -23.52 20.67
N VAL A 1015 25.53 -22.34 20.39
CA VAL A 1015 24.87 -21.29 19.60
C VAL A 1015 25.71 -20.96 18.37
N THR A 1016 25.12 -20.36 17.33
CA THR A 1016 25.93 -19.89 16.19
C THR A 1016 26.51 -18.52 16.53
N ARG A 1017 27.80 -18.28 16.22
CA ARG A 1017 28.44 -16.99 16.50
C ARG A 1017 27.67 -15.83 15.86
N PHE A 1018 27.19 -16.01 14.63
CA PHE A 1018 26.45 -14.98 13.90
C PHE A 1018 25.19 -14.54 14.65
N ALA A 1019 24.31 -15.48 14.99
CA ALA A 1019 23.03 -15.16 15.63
C ALA A 1019 23.22 -14.68 17.09
N ALA A 1020 24.06 -15.37 17.85
CA ALA A 1020 24.32 -15.03 19.25
C ALA A 1020 24.96 -13.64 19.40
N SER A 1021 25.99 -13.32 18.59
CA SER A 1021 26.66 -12.01 18.67
C SER A 1021 25.75 -10.85 18.27
N LEU A 1022 24.88 -11.04 17.27
CA LEU A 1022 23.90 -10.03 16.87
C LEU A 1022 22.90 -9.76 18.00
N ARG A 1023 22.28 -10.81 18.54
CA ARG A 1023 21.27 -10.71 19.60
C ARG A 1023 21.84 -10.10 20.88
N ARG A 1024 23.06 -10.49 21.27
CA ARG A 1024 23.76 -9.88 22.43
C ARG A 1024 24.13 -8.43 22.22
N LYS A 1025 24.56 -8.06 21.01
CA LYS A 1025 24.90 -6.66 20.70
C LYS A 1025 23.67 -5.78 20.81
N LEU A 1026 22.54 -6.17 20.20
CA LEU A 1026 21.26 -5.47 20.31
C LEU A 1026 20.81 -5.35 21.78
N TRP A 1027 20.90 -6.43 22.55
CA TRP A 1027 20.50 -6.38 23.96
C TRP A 1027 21.40 -5.46 24.80
N ARG A 1028 22.71 -5.49 24.60
CA ARG A 1028 23.62 -4.56 25.27
C ARG A 1028 23.35 -3.11 24.88
N GLU A 1029 22.96 -2.86 23.63
CA GLU A 1029 22.56 -1.53 23.15
C GLU A 1029 21.31 -1.04 23.90
N HIS A 1030 20.24 -1.84 23.86
CA HIS A 1030 18.93 -1.50 24.42
C HIS A 1030 18.95 -1.38 25.94
N LEU A 1031 19.89 -2.05 26.61
CA LEU A 1031 20.11 -1.99 28.07
C LEU A 1031 21.15 -0.95 28.52
N GLY A 1032 21.81 -0.27 27.60
CA GLY A 1032 22.82 0.74 27.94
C GLY A 1032 24.14 0.16 28.45
N LEU A 1033 24.46 -1.09 28.08
CA LEU A 1033 25.67 -1.81 28.46
C LEU A 1033 26.83 -1.61 27.48
N MET A 1034 26.66 -0.75 26.48
CA MET A 1034 27.70 -0.40 25.52
C MET A 1034 28.33 0.93 25.88
N PRO A 1035 29.63 1.16 25.61
CA PRO A 1035 30.21 2.48 25.78
C PRO A 1035 29.62 3.48 24.78
N PRO A 1036 29.58 4.79 25.12
CA PRO A 1036 29.29 5.85 24.16
C PRO A 1036 30.19 5.74 22.92
N GLN A 1037 29.58 5.93 21.76
CA GLN A 1037 30.21 5.74 20.45
C GLN A 1037 30.21 7.07 19.70
N SER A 1038 31.39 7.55 19.33
CA SER A 1038 31.53 8.77 18.55
C SER A 1038 30.99 8.59 17.13
N ALA A 1039 30.31 9.62 16.62
CA ALA A 1039 29.85 9.69 15.23
C ALA A 1039 31.00 9.89 14.22
N THR A 1040 32.16 10.38 14.67
CA THR A 1040 33.37 10.49 13.82
C THR A 1040 34.53 9.79 14.50
N PRO A 1041 35.19 8.81 13.85
CA PRO A 1041 36.40 8.21 14.39
C PRO A 1041 37.46 9.29 14.62
N HIS A 1042 38.12 9.28 15.80
CA HIS A 1042 39.12 10.29 16.16
C HIS A 1042 40.30 10.40 15.16
N ASP A 1043 40.57 9.33 14.39
CA ASP A 1043 41.61 9.26 13.37
C ASP A 1043 41.08 9.20 11.94
N HIS A 1044 39.77 9.43 11.75
CA HIS A 1044 39.05 9.29 10.48
C HIS A 1044 39.11 7.90 9.83
N ARG A 1045 39.53 6.86 10.55
CA ARG A 1045 39.59 5.49 10.02
C ARG A 1045 38.32 4.71 10.36
N PRO A 1046 37.80 3.90 9.43
CA PRO A 1046 36.64 3.07 9.73
C PRO A 1046 36.96 1.98 10.73
N THR A 1047 36.03 1.77 11.66
CA THR A 1047 36.05 0.64 12.58
C THR A 1047 35.76 -0.68 11.83
N PRO A 1048 36.09 -1.84 12.41
CA PRO A 1048 35.69 -3.11 11.83
C PRO A 1048 34.17 -3.24 11.58
N PHE A 1049 33.30 -2.63 12.40
CA PHE A 1049 31.84 -2.67 12.20
C PHE A 1049 31.37 -1.92 10.95
N MET A 1050 32.07 -0.85 10.58
CA MET A 1050 31.81 -0.02 9.39
C MET A 1050 32.24 -0.67 8.07
N ARG A 1051 33.02 -1.75 8.12
CA ARG A 1051 33.57 -2.42 6.94
C ARG A 1051 32.58 -3.48 6.44
N PRO A 1052 32.44 -3.72 5.14
CA PRO A 1052 31.65 -4.85 4.65
C PRO A 1052 32.36 -6.19 4.89
N VAL A 1053 31.68 -7.30 4.58
CA VAL A 1053 32.36 -8.58 4.32
C VAL A 1053 33.54 -8.39 3.34
N PRO A 1054 34.67 -9.11 3.50
CA PRO A 1054 34.90 -10.21 4.43
C PRO A 1054 35.46 -9.78 5.80
N HIS A 1055 35.45 -8.49 6.15
CA HIS A 1055 35.97 -8.04 7.44
C HIS A 1055 35.01 -8.47 8.58
N PRO A 1056 35.40 -9.39 9.48
CA PRO A 1056 34.49 -9.85 10.53
C PRO A 1056 34.24 -8.75 11.57
N ASN A 1057 33.08 -8.83 12.24
CA ASN A 1057 32.89 -8.04 13.46
C ASN A 1057 33.85 -8.52 14.56
N PRO A 1058 34.37 -7.62 15.42
CA PRO A 1058 35.15 -7.99 16.58
C PRO A 1058 34.37 -8.98 17.46
N ASN A 1059 35.06 -9.99 17.98
CA ASN A 1059 34.45 -10.90 18.94
C ASN A 1059 34.43 -10.24 20.32
N GLU A 1060 33.24 -9.81 20.74
CA GLU A 1060 32.98 -9.16 22.04
C GLU A 1060 32.37 -10.14 23.07
N MET A 1061 32.26 -11.43 22.76
CA MET A 1061 31.56 -12.41 23.63
C MET A 1061 32.31 -12.76 24.93
N SER A 1062 33.49 -12.20 25.14
CA SER A 1062 34.26 -12.30 26.38
C SER A 1062 34.09 -11.08 27.29
N ASP A 1063 33.37 -10.05 26.84
CA ASP A 1063 33.20 -8.82 27.60
C ASP A 1063 32.33 -9.07 28.84
N PRO A 1064 32.64 -8.49 30.01
CA PRO A 1064 31.82 -8.64 31.21
C PRO A 1064 30.35 -8.26 31.00
N GLU A 1065 30.10 -7.24 30.19
CA GLU A 1065 28.78 -6.76 29.83
C GLU A 1065 28.04 -7.73 28.90
N ASP A 1066 28.76 -8.50 28.07
CA ASP A 1066 28.17 -9.54 27.21
C ASP A 1066 27.64 -10.72 28.05
N ALA A 1067 28.36 -11.08 29.12
CA ALA A 1067 27.96 -12.14 30.03
C ALA A 1067 26.59 -11.89 30.68
N LEU A 1068 26.20 -10.62 30.90
CA LEU A 1068 24.90 -10.24 31.47
C LEU A 1068 23.72 -10.58 30.55
N VAL A 1069 23.97 -10.65 29.24
CA VAL A 1069 22.96 -10.94 28.23
C VAL A 1069 23.19 -12.27 27.53
N ALA A 1070 24.21 -13.04 27.91
CA ALA A 1070 24.62 -14.23 27.18
C ALA A 1070 23.51 -15.29 27.07
N ASP A 1071 22.82 -15.57 28.18
CA ASP A 1071 21.70 -16.52 28.27
C ASP A 1071 20.37 -15.76 28.25
N PRO A 1072 19.59 -15.84 27.16
CA PRO A 1072 18.35 -15.09 27.04
C PRO A 1072 17.21 -15.61 27.94
N LEU A 1073 17.39 -16.77 28.58
CA LEU A 1073 16.41 -17.37 29.50
C LEU A 1073 16.86 -17.31 30.96
N ALA A 1074 18.09 -16.90 31.27
CA ALA A 1074 18.53 -16.75 32.65
C ALA A 1074 17.65 -15.74 33.39
N SER A 1075 17.25 -16.06 34.63
CA SER A 1075 16.38 -15.16 35.43
C SER A 1075 17.03 -13.81 35.63
N THR A 1076 18.34 -13.77 35.90
CA THR A 1076 19.13 -12.53 36.04
C THR A 1076 19.05 -11.65 34.80
N THR A 1077 19.09 -12.25 33.61
CA THR A 1077 19.05 -11.52 32.34
C THR A 1077 17.64 -11.00 32.06
N LEU A 1078 16.60 -11.83 32.25
CA LEU A 1078 15.21 -11.41 32.10
C LEU A 1078 14.81 -10.35 33.14
N ASP A 1079 15.30 -10.46 34.38
CA ASP A 1079 15.07 -9.48 35.44
C ASP A 1079 15.71 -8.13 35.11
N LEU A 1080 16.95 -8.14 34.60
CA LEU A 1080 17.61 -6.94 34.09
C LEU A 1080 16.81 -6.31 32.96
N TRP A 1081 16.41 -7.11 31.96
CA TRP A 1081 15.61 -6.66 30.82
C TRP A 1081 14.30 -6.00 31.23
N ASN A 1082 13.48 -6.72 32.02
CA ASN A 1082 12.17 -6.26 32.45
C ASN A 1082 12.25 -5.08 33.41
N THR A 1083 13.22 -5.08 34.34
CA THR A 1083 13.35 -4.00 35.32
C THR A 1083 13.79 -2.71 34.64
N THR A 1084 14.76 -2.76 33.73
CA THR A 1084 15.19 -1.60 32.94
C THR A 1084 14.03 -1.04 32.12
N ALA A 1085 13.31 -1.90 31.37
CA ALA A 1085 12.16 -1.49 30.57
C ALA A 1085 11.07 -0.77 31.38
N ARG A 1086 10.73 -1.32 32.56
CA ARG A 1086 9.74 -0.75 33.47
C ARG A 1086 10.21 0.57 34.08
N GLN A 1087 11.43 0.61 34.61
CA GLN A 1087 12.00 1.81 35.23
C GLN A 1087 12.08 2.97 34.24
N ASN A 1088 12.59 2.71 33.04
CA ASN A 1088 12.65 3.71 31.98
C ASN A 1088 11.24 4.23 31.64
N ARG A 1089 10.26 3.33 31.44
CA ARG A 1089 8.86 3.72 31.18
C ARG A 1089 8.28 4.60 32.28
N GLU A 1090 8.48 4.25 33.55
CA GLU A 1090 8.03 5.05 34.69
C GLU A 1090 8.64 6.45 34.68
N ILE A 1091 9.95 6.55 34.44
CA ILE A 1091 10.66 7.84 34.39
C ILE A 1091 10.16 8.70 33.23
N PHE A 1092 10.05 8.16 32.01
CA PHE A 1092 9.55 8.92 30.87
C PHE A 1092 8.09 9.38 31.06
N THR A 1093 7.25 8.53 31.66
CA THR A 1093 5.85 8.86 31.99
C THR A 1093 5.77 9.99 33.01
N GLU A 1094 6.65 10.00 34.01
CA GLU A 1094 6.70 11.05 35.03
C GLU A 1094 7.20 12.38 34.46
N ILE A 1095 8.33 12.36 33.75
CA ILE A 1095 9.06 13.57 33.35
C ILE A 1095 8.43 14.24 32.13
N PHE A 1096 8.03 13.47 31.12
CA PHE A 1096 7.57 14.02 29.83
C PHE A 1096 6.08 13.77 29.59
N ARG A 1097 5.39 12.98 30.44
CA ARG A 1097 4.02 12.48 30.19
C ARG A 1097 3.88 11.92 28.78
N VAL A 1098 4.77 10.99 28.44
CA VAL A 1098 4.81 10.36 27.11
C VAL A 1098 3.51 9.62 26.79
N VAL A 1099 3.29 9.46 25.49
CA VAL A 1099 2.19 8.72 24.90
C VAL A 1099 2.77 7.75 23.88
N PRO A 1100 2.26 6.51 23.79
CA PRO A 1100 1.21 5.86 24.58
C PRO A 1100 1.60 5.56 26.05
N THR A 1101 0.60 5.34 26.90
CA THR A 1101 0.75 4.97 28.32
C THR A 1101 -0.50 4.24 28.85
N ASN A 1102 -0.34 3.37 29.85
CA ASN A 1102 -1.45 2.68 30.52
C ASN A 1102 -2.41 3.64 31.25
N LEU A 1103 -1.99 4.89 31.48
CA LEU A 1103 -2.82 5.93 32.12
C LEU A 1103 -3.90 6.49 31.18
N ILE A 1104 -3.76 6.31 29.86
CA ILE A 1104 -4.73 6.77 28.87
C ILE A 1104 -5.52 5.57 28.36
N ARG A 1105 -6.70 5.33 28.93
CA ARG A 1105 -7.59 4.24 28.49
C ARG A 1105 -8.67 4.67 27.51
N SER A 1106 -8.88 5.98 27.31
CA SER A 1106 -9.82 6.54 26.32
C SER A 1106 -9.34 7.92 25.83
N PHE A 1107 -9.90 8.43 24.73
CA PHE A 1107 -9.59 9.79 24.26
C PHE A 1107 -10.03 10.90 25.23
N SER A 1108 -10.98 10.62 26.12
CA SER A 1108 -11.33 11.57 27.19
C SER A 1108 -10.21 11.69 28.23
N ALA A 1109 -9.54 10.59 28.58
CA ALA A 1109 -8.38 10.59 29.47
C ALA A 1109 -7.15 11.24 28.79
N TRP A 1110 -7.03 11.08 27.47
CA TRP A 1110 -5.98 11.73 26.68
C TRP A 1110 -5.99 13.25 26.86
N ASP A 1111 -7.16 13.89 26.75
CA ASP A 1111 -7.31 15.35 26.83
C ASP A 1111 -6.90 15.95 28.18
N VAL A 1112 -6.97 15.13 29.23
CA VAL A 1112 -6.56 15.52 30.58
C VAL A 1112 -5.06 15.26 30.80
N TYR A 1113 -4.54 14.18 30.23
CA TYR A 1113 -3.17 13.72 30.49
C TYR A 1113 -2.12 14.49 29.68
N VAL A 1114 -2.35 14.69 28.38
CA VAL A 1114 -1.35 15.24 27.45
C VAL A 1114 -1.00 16.67 27.83
N PRO A 1115 0.27 16.97 28.14
CA PRO A 1115 0.67 18.29 28.61
C PRO A 1115 0.57 19.34 27.50
N LYS A 1116 0.16 20.56 27.86
CA LYS A 1116 0.10 21.72 26.95
C LYS A 1116 1.47 22.39 26.81
N VAL A 1117 2.47 21.62 26.38
CA VAL A 1117 3.85 22.08 26.14
C VAL A 1117 4.27 21.72 24.71
N LYS A 1118 5.46 22.20 24.28
CA LYS A 1118 6.05 21.77 23.01
C LYS A 1118 6.21 20.23 23.00
N PRO A 1119 5.93 19.54 21.89
CA PRO A 1119 6.08 18.09 21.81
C PRO A 1119 7.45 17.61 22.32
N GLY A 1120 7.44 16.51 23.09
CA GLY A 1120 8.65 15.90 23.65
C GLY A 1120 9.27 16.64 24.84
N HIS A 1121 8.83 17.84 25.20
CA HIS A 1121 9.42 18.61 26.32
C HIS A 1121 8.90 18.17 27.68
N VAL A 1122 9.63 18.55 28.73
CA VAL A 1122 9.28 18.25 30.12
C VAL A 1122 7.86 18.73 30.44
N ALA A 1123 7.12 17.89 31.16
CA ALA A 1123 5.76 18.19 31.59
C ALA A 1123 5.73 19.38 32.56
N PRO A 1124 4.63 20.15 32.62
CA PRO A 1124 4.48 21.24 33.58
C PRO A 1124 4.69 20.79 35.02
N ASP A 1125 5.19 21.71 35.85
CA ASP A 1125 5.36 21.55 37.30
C ASP A 1125 6.39 20.50 37.75
N VAL A 1126 7.22 19.96 36.84
CA VAL A 1126 8.35 19.09 37.20
C VAL A 1126 9.61 19.94 37.45
N PRO A 1127 10.19 19.96 38.67
CA PRO A 1127 11.39 20.74 38.95
C PRO A 1127 12.64 20.18 38.26
N LEU A 1128 13.59 21.04 37.87
CA LEU A 1128 14.87 20.65 37.24
C LEU A 1128 15.62 19.57 38.03
N GLU A 1129 15.73 19.74 39.34
CA GLU A 1129 16.35 18.74 40.22
C GLU A 1129 15.70 17.36 40.07
N ARG A 1130 14.38 17.30 39.94
CA ARG A 1130 13.66 16.05 39.73
C ARG A 1130 13.95 15.47 38.35
N VAL A 1131 14.00 16.31 37.31
CA VAL A 1131 14.37 15.91 35.94
C VAL A 1131 15.75 15.25 35.94
N LYS A 1132 16.78 15.94 36.44
CA LYS A 1132 18.17 15.42 36.44
C LYS A 1132 18.29 14.12 37.24
N ASN A 1133 17.76 14.10 38.46
CA ASN A 1133 17.84 12.92 39.32
C ASN A 1133 17.10 11.70 38.75
N ARG A 1134 15.97 11.89 38.06
CA ARG A 1134 15.21 10.79 37.46
C ARG A 1134 15.81 10.33 36.14
N LEU A 1135 16.17 11.25 35.25
CA LEU A 1135 16.78 10.90 33.96
C LEU A 1135 18.17 10.25 34.12
N ALA A 1136 18.94 10.60 35.16
CA ALA A 1136 20.21 9.93 35.47
C ALA A 1136 20.08 8.42 35.76
N LEU A 1137 18.87 7.94 36.10
CA LEU A 1137 18.58 6.53 36.34
C LEU A 1137 18.18 5.76 35.07
N VAL A 1138 17.91 6.45 33.97
CA VAL A 1138 17.54 5.81 32.71
C VAL A 1138 18.76 5.08 32.15
N LYS A 1139 18.60 3.80 31.80
CA LYS A 1139 19.65 2.97 31.20
C LYS A 1139 19.16 2.30 29.94
N GLY A 1140 19.93 2.45 28.87
CA GLY A 1140 19.54 2.07 27.52
C GLY A 1140 18.24 2.74 27.09
N SER A 1141 17.71 2.30 25.96
CA SER A 1141 16.50 2.87 25.35
C SER A 1141 15.25 2.03 25.57
N LEU A 1142 15.39 0.82 26.12
CA LEU A 1142 14.28 -0.12 26.27
C LEU A 1142 13.19 0.44 27.20
N VAL A 1143 11.92 0.37 26.76
CA VAL A 1143 10.74 0.71 27.56
C VAL A 1143 9.67 -0.35 27.40
N GLU A 1144 8.90 -0.61 28.46
CA GLU A 1144 7.79 -1.56 28.41
C GLU A 1144 6.62 -1.01 27.55
N MET A 1145 5.95 -1.90 26.80
CA MET A 1145 4.77 -1.56 26.00
C MET A 1145 3.53 -1.35 26.91
N PRO A 1146 2.78 -0.24 26.75
CA PRO A 1146 1.58 0.00 27.54
C PRO A 1146 0.35 -0.77 27.01
N LEU A 1147 0.15 -1.99 27.51
CA LEU A 1147 -0.92 -2.90 27.08
C LEU A 1147 -2.35 -2.36 27.27
N ASP A 1148 -2.57 -1.44 28.22
CA ASP A 1148 -3.89 -0.88 28.54
C ASP A 1148 -4.21 0.43 27.80
N PHE A 1149 -3.28 0.92 26.98
CA PHE A 1149 -3.48 2.15 26.22
C PHE A 1149 -4.72 2.04 25.30
N LEU A 1150 -5.65 2.99 25.44
CA LEU A 1150 -6.94 3.04 24.73
C LEU A 1150 -7.77 1.74 24.84
N SER A 1151 -7.65 1.01 25.95
CA SER A 1151 -8.39 -0.24 26.19
C SER A 1151 -9.90 -0.06 26.32
N ASP A 1152 -10.37 1.11 26.77
CA ASP A 1152 -11.81 1.42 26.91
C ASP A 1152 -12.37 2.10 25.65
N GLN A 1153 -11.56 2.26 24.61
CA GLN A 1153 -11.93 2.94 23.37
C GLN A 1153 -12.49 1.93 22.36
N ALA A 1154 -13.81 1.93 22.17
CA ALA A 1154 -14.50 0.88 21.43
C ALA A 1154 -13.99 0.68 19.99
N ASP A 1155 -13.69 1.75 19.25
CA ASP A 1155 -13.20 1.71 17.85
C ASP A 1155 -11.82 1.05 17.69
N PHE A 1156 -11.04 0.92 18.77
CA PHE A 1156 -9.79 0.16 18.76
C PHE A 1156 -10.01 -1.37 18.71
N VAL A 1157 -11.22 -1.85 19.01
CA VAL A 1157 -11.53 -3.28 19.17
C VAL A 1157 -12.78 -3.69 18.41
N GLU A 1158 -13.70 -2.79 18.14
CA GLU A 1158 -14.98 -3.08 17.49
C GLU A 1158 -15.32 -1.96 16.50
N GLY A 1159 -15.97 -2.29 15.39
CA GLY A 1159 -16.40 -1.28 14.43
C GLY A 1159 -16.41 -1.76 12.99
N PRO A 1160 -16.90 -0.92 12.06
CA PRO A 1160 -16.94 -1.23 10.63
C PRO A 1160 -15.54 -1.52 10.06
N ASP A 1161 -14.51 -0.95 10.66
CA ASP A 1161 -13.10 -1.15 10.30
C ASP A 1161 -12.68 -2.63 10.37
N TRP A 1162 -13.21 -3.36 11.36
CA TRP A 1162 -12.90 -4.77 11.61
C TRP A 1162 -13.89 -5.74 10.96
N ARG A 1163 -14.91 -5.24 10.24
CA ARG A 1163 -15.94 -6.06 9.56
C ARG A 1163 -15.64 -6.29 8.07
N GLY A 1164 -14.45 -5.92 7.60
CA GLY A 1164 -14.04 -6.06 6.19
C GLY A 1164 -14.64 -5.01 5.24
N LEU A 1165 -15.43 -4.06 5.76
CA LEU A 1165 -16.08 -2.99 4.99
C LEU A 1165 -15.22 -1.72 4.83
N ASN A 1166 -14.10 -1.61 5.55
CA ASN A 1166 -13.24 -0.43 5.49
C ASN A 1166 -12.12 -0.58 4.43
N PRO A 1167 -12.11 0.25 3.36
CA PRO A 1167 -11.11 0.20 2.29
C PRO A 1167 -9.74 0.78 2.66
N THR A 1168 -9.59 1.41 3.83
CA THR A 1168 -8.29 1.91 4.35
C THR A 1168 -7.50 0.85 5.09
N LEU A 1169 -8.18 -0.18 5.64
CA LEU A 1169 -7.52 -1.27 6.35
C LEU A 1169 -6.41 -1.94 5.51
N PRO A 1170 -6.65 -2.28 4.23
CA PRO A 1170 -5.63 -2.90 3.36
C PRO A 1170 -4.48 -1.96 2.93
N ILE A 1171 -4.58 -0.65 3.18
CA ILE A 1171 -3.49 0.31 2.87
C ILE A 1171 -2.41 0.26 3.97
N TYR A 1172 -2.83 -0.04 5.20
CA TYR A 1172 -1.99 0.01 6.40
C TYR A 1172 -1.70 -1.37 7.01
N ILE A 1173 -2.52 -2.38 6.72
CA ILE A 1173 -2.44 -3.76 7.19
C ILE A 1173 -2.24 -4.69 5.99
#